data_AF-A0AA96V4V5-F1
#
_entry.id   AF-A0AA96V4V5-F1
#
_cell.length_a   1.000
_cell.length_b   1.000
_cell.length_c   1.000
_cell.angle_alpha   90.00
_cell.angle_beta   90.00
_cell.angle_gamma   90.00
#
_symmetry.space_group_name_H-M   'P 1'
#
loop_
_entity.id
_entity.type
_entity.pdbx_description
1 polymer ?
#
loop_
_entity_poly.entity_id
_entity_poly.type
_entity_poly.pdbx_seq_one_letter_code
_entity_poly.pdbx_strand_id
1 'polypeptide(L)'
;MDSSPVPGFMKYFTKESCYPNQAEAMRYIADALEKGEVVLFEGACGTGKTLSALAPALEIAARQNKKVIIVTNVHQQMVQFINEARDIKRKVDIHVAVMKGKQAMCPRHKDYEECRALSENTYELLEMERNLLKSKKEFADATEKYKTTKDPEYNRLRAELEKEIQEMENTIHRKRDLSCTPLYEVLKIESPAFKNWLFDDVRSPEDINEYANGRGMCGYELLKREIKRADLIICNYHHVLSQEIFMTLLGWLEKLPEDLILIFDEAHNIENAARSHSSIVISEKTIEKAVIEIGEHADKFPEKLKEDAQKILLCFLSAIRETYDQALEFGERNRIGKNWKDIRISDPYERFDVVKSVFLKKINTYAQEEGRVLSETSLRMIMESVSDIGYEIDLMYHEKFKSGADIIRKKSNISVAADYLAAHLLLSENPNYYPILNIRRDQQSGEIYGRMELFTCIPKNVTAPLFDSLGGLVLMSATLRPFSMIKETLGIERACTEIAFPLTFPAKNRKTFAVSVPPLFSSRRDDAQTLAAVEDAIVSAILATDGNTLIYFQSFSEAERYVHVLKNHEKIQSESIPVLFDEAGVSSNAVREEFFKIGESGKRSVLVSYILGTLSEGIDFQGKRARTVIVVGVGYPALNDRIRAVEAAYDIVFGDKKGWEFAISVPTIRRVRQAMGRVVRSPDDFGVRLLLDARFQKKSVSRLWKYSVYNQFPEEEREEFMDISPAEVEQELKAFFSGKNTTE
;
A
#
# COMPACT_ATOMS: atom_id res chain seq x y z
N MET A 1 -30.91 34.04 7.48
CA MET A 1 -31.27 33.18 6.33
C MET A 1 -30.61 33.81 5.13
N ASP A 2 -29.44 33.31 4.77
CA ASP A 2 -28.63 33.86 3.70
C ASP A 2 -29.15 33.27 2.37
N SER A 3 -29.54 34.12 1.44
CA SER A 3 -30.20 33.77 0.18
C SER A 3 -29.20 33.39 -0.92
N SER A 4 -28.15 32.65 -0.55
CA SER A 4 -27.19 32.10 -1.50
C SER A 4 -27.76 30.82 -2.13
N PRO A 5 -27.60 30.62 -3.46
CA PRO A 5 -28.06 29.40 -4.12
C PRO A 5 -27.37 28.19 -3.50
N VAL A 6 -28.14 27.12 -3.25
CA VAL A 6 -27.61 25.86 -2.72
C VAL A 6 -26.51 25.35 -3.66
N PRO A 7 -25.27 25.13 -3.19
CA PRO A 7 -24.18 24.69 -4.05
C PRO A 7 -24.51 23.36 -4.75
N GLY A 8 -24.13 23.22 -6.03
CA GLY A 8 -24.45 22.05 -6.85
C GLY A 8 -24.00 20.71 -6.23
N PHE A 9 -22.88 20.71 -5.52
CA PHE A 9 -22.36 19.53 -4.84
C PHE A 9 -23.25 18.98 -3.71
N MET A 10 -24.16 19.79 -3.17
CA MET A 10 -25.07 19.36 -2.09
C MET A 10 -26.02 18.23 -2.53
N LYS A 11 -26.25 18.05 -3.83
CA LYS A 11 -27.04 16.92 -4.33
C LYS A 11 -26.39 15.56 -4.04
N TYR A 12 -25.06 15.51 -3.96
CA TYR A 12 -24.30 14.31 -3.57
C TYR A 12 -24.16 14.19 -2.04
N PHE A 13 -24.61 15.17 -1.25
CA PHE A 13 -24.54 15.11 0.19
C PHE A 13 -25.69 14.29 0.77
N THR A 14 -25.37 13.17 1.43
CA THR A 14 -26.37 12.17 1.80
C THR A 14 -26.96 12.37 3.19
N LYS A 15 -26.24 13.02 4.10
CA LYS A 15 -26.67 13.21 5.50
C LYS A 15 -27.72 14.31 5.62
N GLU A 16 -28.52 14.25 6.68
CA GLU A 16 -29.64 15.19 6.93
C GLU A 16 -29.16 16.62 7.15
N SER A 17 -27.99 16.79 7.78
CA SER A 17 -27.36 18.09 8.01
C SER A 17 -25.84 17.98 7.90
N CYS A 18 -25.21 19.10 7.55
CA CYS A 18 -23.75 19.23 7.58
C CYS A 18 -23.28 19.50 9.00
N TYR A 19 -22.12 18.93 9.38
CA TYR A 19 -21.39 19.43 10.54
C TYR A 19 -20.91 20.88 10.29
N PRO A 20 -20.65 21.68 11.35
CA PRO A 20 -20.34 23.11 11.21
C PRO A 20 -19.26 23.45 10.17
N ASN A 21 -18.22 22.62 10.07
CA ASN A 21 -17.08 22.85 9.17
C ASN A 21 -17.18 22.10 7.84
N GLN A 22 -18.19 21.24 7.67
CA GLN A 22 -18.27 20.32 6.55
C GLN A 22 -18.69 21.02 5.26
N ALA A 23 -19.64 21.95 5.34
CA ALA A 23 -20.08 22.76 4.21
C ALA A 23 -18.96 23.69 3.71
N GLU A 24 -18.20 24.27 4.64
CA GLU A 24 -17.04 25.09 4.33
C GLU A 24 -15.93 24.25 3.65
N ALA A 25 -15.64 23.05 4.18
CA ALA A 25 -14.70 22.12 3.56
C ALA A 25 -15.10 21.82 2.09
N MET A 26 -16.36 21.47 1.86
CA MET A 26 -16.86 21.16 0.50
C MET A 26 -16.70 22.34 -0.45
N ARG A 27 -16.96 23.57 0.02
CA ARG A 27 -16.79 24.78 -0.78
C ARG A 27 -15.32 25.00 -1.15
N TYR A 28 -14.40 24.94 -0.17
CA TYR A 28 -12.97 25.10 -0.45
C TYR A 28 -12.43 24.02 -1.38
N ILE A 29 -12.89 22.78 -1.25
CA ILE A 29 -12.52 21.69 -2.15
C ILE A 29 -13.05 21.94 -3.56
N ALA A 30 -14.31 22.34 -3.71
CA ALA A 30 -14.89 22.67 -5.01
C ALA A 30 -14.11 23.80 -5.69
N ASP A 31 -13.86 24.91 -4.98
CA ASP A 31 -13.13 26.07 -5.51
C ASP A 31 -11.70 25.71 -5.92
N ALA A 32 -11.01 24.89 -5.11
CA ALA A 32 -9.66 24.42 -5.41
C ALA A 32 -9.63 23.53 -6.67
N LEU A 33 -10.56 22.58 -6.77
CA LEU A 33 -10.67 21.69 -7.92
C LEU A 33 -11.04 22.45 -9.21
N GLU A 34 -11.88 23.49 -9.13
CA GLU A 34 -12.18 24.36 -10.27
C GLU A 34 -10.95 25.14 -10.75
N LYS A 35 -10.08 25.56 -9.84
CA LYS A 35 -8.82 26.25 -10.15
C LYS A 35 -7.69 25.31 -10.56
N GLY A 36 -7.88 23.99 -10.47
CA GLY A 36 -6.82 23.01 -10.68
C GLY A 36 -5.75 23.02 -9.57
N GLU A 37 -6.09 23.48 -8.38
CA GLU A 37 -5.22 23.41 -7.19
C GLU A 37 -5.27 22.01 -6.57
N VAL A 38 -4.22 21.65 -5.83
CA VAL A 38 -4.17 20.44 -5.01
C VAL A 38 -4.79 20.74 -3.65
N VAL A 39 -5.68 19.88 -3.17
CA VAL A 39 -6.27 20.00 -1.83
C VAL A 39 -5.46 19.17 -0.85
N LEU A 40 -5.02 19.80 0.24
CA LEU A 40 -4.47 19.12 1.41
C LEU A 40 -5.44 19.28 2.57
N PHE A 41 -6.08 18.19 2.98
CA PHE A 41 -7.19 18.22 3.93
C PHE A 41 -6.90 17.40 5.19
N GLU A 42 -6.69 18.09 6.31
CA GLU A 42 -6.69 17.48 7.65
C GLU A 42 -8.05 17.69 8.35
N GLY A 43 -8.66 16.60 8.81
CA GLY A 43 -9.88 16.67 9.62
C GLY A 43 -10.03 15.47 10.53
N ALA A 44 -10.49 15.67 11.77
CA ALA A 44 -10.63 14.58 12.73
C ALA A 44 -11.57 13.45 12.24
N CYS A 45 -11.49 12.26 12.84
CA CYS A 45 -12.47 11.19 12.61
C CYS A 45 -13.88 11.69 12.97
N GLY A 46 -14.90 11.27 12.21
CA GLY A 46 -16.29 11.71 12.42
C GLY A 46 -16.65 13.09 11.86
N THR A 47 -15.69 13.85 11.29
CA THR A 47 -15.97 15.15 10.63
C THR A 47 -16.61 15.02 9.24
N GLY A 48 -16.81 13.78 8.76
CA GLY A 48 -17.36 13.51 7.44
C GLY A 48 -16.43 13.85 6.28
N LYS A 49 -15.11 13.76 6.48
CA LYS A 49 -14.07 14.04 5.46
C LYS A 49 -14.38 13.44 4.10
N THR A 50 -14.78 12.17 4.09
CA THR A 50 -15.05 11.42 2.87
C THR A 50 -16.13 12.08 2.03
N LEU A 51 -17.31 12.35 2.60
CA LEU A 51 -18.37 13.08 1.90
C LEU A 51 -17.95 14.50 1.55
N SER A 52 -17.17 15.17 2.41
CA SER A 52 -16.65 16.51 2.11
C SER A 52 -15.76 16.55 0.88
N ALA A 53 -15.04 15.46 0.58
CA ALA A 53 -14.19 15.35 -0.61
C ALA A 53 -14.97 14.80 -1.82
N LEU A 54 -15.77 13.75 -1.63
CA LEU A 54 -16.50 13.08 -2.70
C LEU A 54 -17.57 13.97 -3.33
N ALA A 55 -18.38 14.67 -2.53
CA ALA A 55 -19.48 15.47 -3.05
C ALA A 55 -19.02 16.58 -4.03
N PRO A 56 -18.05 17.45 -3.68
CA PRO A 56 -17.54 18.43 -4.62
C PRO A 56 -16.76 17.79 -5.77
N ALA A 57 -15.98 16.73 -5.53
CA ALA A 57 -15.25 16.05 -6.61
C ALA A 57 -16.20 15.47 -7.67
N LEU A 58 -17.31 14.84 -7.27
CA LEU A 58 -18.32 14.31 -8.19
C LEU A 58 -19.03 15.42 -8.97
N GLU A 59 -19.33 16.55 -8.33
CA GLU A 59 -19.93 17.71 -9.02
C GLU A 59 -19.00 18.29 -10.07
N ILE A 60 -17.74 18.54 -9.71
CA ILE A 60 -16.74 19.07 -10.65
C ILE A 60 -16.46 18.06 -11.75
N ALA A 61 -16.38 16.77 -11.41
CA ALA A 61 -16.18 15.71 -12.39
C ALA A 61 -17.32 15.63 -13.41
N ALA A 62 -18.57 15.67 -12.95
CA ALA A 62 -19.73 15.69 -13.82
C ALA A 62 -19.76 16.92 -14.74
N ARG A 63 -19.42 18.12 -14.21
CA ARG A 63 -19.35 19.36 -14.99
C ARG A 63 -18.23 19.36 -16.04
N GLN A 64 -17.09 18.78 -15.72
CA GLN A 64 -15.87 18.82 -16.55
C GLN A 64 -15.63 17.53 -17.34
N ASN A 65 -16.60 16.60 -17.37
CA ASN A 65 -16.45 15.27 -18.00
C ASN A 65 -15.22 14.49 -17.49
N LYS A 66 -14.90 14.64 -16.19
CA LYS A 66 -13.83 13.89 -15.51
C LYS A 66 -14.41 12.67 -14.80
N LYS A 67 -13.53 11.78 -14.34
CA LYS A 67 -13.88 10.65 -13.46
C LYS A 67 -13.24 10.84 -12.09
N VAL A 68 -13.92 10.39 -11.04
CA VAL A 68 -13.37 10.39 -9.67
C VAL A 68 -12.81 9.02 -9.34
N ILE A 69 -11.60 8.97 -8.81
CA ILE A 69 -11.05 7.74 -8.23
C ILE A 69 -10.69 8.02 -6.78
N ILE A 70 -11.30 7.26 -5.87
CA ILE A 70 -10.94 7.27 -4.46
C ILE A 70 -10.09 6.05 -4.13
N VAL A 71 -8.98 6.34 -3.43
CA VAL A 71 -7.92 5.38 -3.17
C VAL A 71 -7.72 5.26 -1.67
N THR A 72 -7.69 4.03 -1.16
CA THR A 72 -7.43 3.73 0.26
C THR A 72 -6.41 2.61 0.42
N ASN A 73 -5.63 2.65 1.49
CA ASN A 73 -4.64 1.63 1.82
C ASN A 73 -5.21 0.46 2.65
N VAL A 74 -6.44 0.58 3.19
CA VAL A 74 -7.00 -0.38 4.16
C VAL A 74 -8.28 -1.02 3.63
N HIS A 75 -8.32 -2.36 3.62
CA HIS A 75 -9.49 -3.11 3.12
C HIS A 75 -10.78 -2.78 3.91
N GLN A 76 -10.71 -2.63 5.24
CA GLN A 76 -11.86 -2.24 6.06
C GLN A 76 -12.42 -0.86 5.69
N GLN A 77 -11.57 0.11 5.31
CA GLN A 77 -12.02 1.43 4.88
C GLN A 77 -12.73 1.38 3.52
N MET A 78 -12.36 0.46 2.64
CA MET A 78 -13.05 0.23 1.36
C MET A 78 -14.54 -0.02 1.55
N VAL A 79 -14.93 -0.79 2.57
CA VAL A 79 -16.34 -1.07 2.89
C VAL A 79 -17.11 0.21 3.25
N GLN A 80 -16.48 1.13 3.97
CA GLN A 80 -17.10 2.42 4.29
C GLN A 80 -17.35 3.24 3.02
N PHE A 81 -16.39 3.32 2.11
CA PHE A 81 -16.57 4.02 0.84
C PHE A 81 -17.68 3.42 -0.03
N ILE A 82 -17.80 2.09 -0.04
CA ILE A 82 -18.89 1.40 -0.73
C ILE A 82 -20.24 1.85 -0.16
N ASN A 83 -20.38 1.86 1.18
CA ASN A 83 -21.63 2.25 1.83
C ASN A 83 -21.97 3.72 1.59
N GLU A 84 -20.99 4.63 1.65
CA GLU A 84 -21.21 6.03 1.33
C GLU A 84 -21.60 6.23 -0.13
N ALA A 85 -20.97 5.51 -1.07
CA ALA A 85 -21.34 5.54 -2.47
C ALA A 85 -22.76 4.99 -2.72
N ARG A 86 -23.21 3.96 -1.98
CA ARG A 86 -24.61 3.48 -2.00
C ARG A 86 -25.57 4.57 -1.57
N ASP A 87 -25.27 5.27 -0.48
CA ASP A 87 -26.10 6.37 0.00
C ASP A 87 -26.20 7.49 -1.05
N ILE A 88 -25.11 7.82 -1.75
CA ILE A 88 -25.09 8.82 -2.82
C ILE A 88 -25.96 8.36 -3.99
N LYS A 89 -25.79 7.10 -4.41
CA LYS A 89 -26.52 6.50 -5.53
C LYS A 89 -28.04 6.52 -5.34
N ARG A 90 -28.52 6.35 -4.10
CA ARG A 90 -29.95 6.45 -3.78
C ARG A 90 -30.55 7.84 -4.02
N LYS A 91 -29.72 8.90 -4.00
CA LYS A 91 -30.15 10.29 -4.24
C LYS A 91 -29.86 10.75 -5.67
N VAL A 92 -28.73 10.36 -6.23
CA VAL A 92 -28.26 10.79 -7.54
C VAL A 92 -27.84 9.56 -8.32
N ASP A 93 -28.32 9.43 -9.56
CA ASP A 93 -27.88 8.33 -10.41
C ASP A 93 -26.41 8.50 -10.79
N ILE A 94 -25.56 7.71 -10.16
CA ILE A 94 -24.13 7.61 -10.43
C ILE A 94 -23.75 6.15 -10.68
N HIS A 95 -22.82 5.95 -11.60
CA HIS A 95 -22.21 4.65 -11.85
C HIS A 95 -20.96 4.50 -10.99
N VAL A 96 -20.91 3.46 -10.17
CA VAL A 96 -19.80 3.20 -9.24
C VAL A 96 -19.18 1.85 -9.57
N ALA A 97 -17.85 1.79 -9.64
CA ALA A 97 -17.10 0.55 -9.80
C ALA A 97 -16.10 0.36 -8.66
N VAL A 98 -16.04 -0.83 -8.09
CA VAL A 98 -15.13 -1.18 -6.99
C VAL A 98 -14.16 -2.24 -7.47
N MET A 99 -12.87 -2.01 -7.27
CA MET A 99 -11.79 -2.77 -7.88
C MET A 99 -10.80 -3.30 -6.84
N LYS A 100 -10.43 -4.56 -7.00
CA LYS A 100 -9.29 -5.22 -6.32
C LYS A 100 -8.34 -5.80 -7.37
N GLY A 101 -7.17 -6.23 -6.91
CA GLY A 101 -6.16 -6.85 -7.77
C GLY A 101 -6.67 -8.14 -8.43
N LYS A 102 -6.17 -8.41 -9.64
CA LYS A 102 -6.57 -9.54 -10.50
C LYS A 102 -6.55 -10.89 -9.77
N GLN A 103 -5.53 -11.14 -8.96
CA GLN A 103 -5.38 -12.38 -8.18
C GLN A 103 -6.53 -12.58 -7.17
N ALA A 104 -7.01 -11.50 -6.55
CA ALA A 104 -8.10 -11.56 -5.57
C ALA A 104 -9.48 -11.77 -6.23
N MET A 105 -9.59 -11.51 -7.53
CA MET A 105 -10.83 -11.69 -8.31
C MET A 105 -10.77 -12.88 -9.28
N CYS A 106 -9.65 -13.62 -9.31
CA CYS A 106 -9.47 -14.72 -10.25
C CYS A 106 -10.17 -16.00 -9.73
N PRO A 107 -11.16 -16.55 -10.44
CA PRO A 107 -11.83 -17.79 -10.03
C PRO A 107 -10.91 -19.02 -10.09
N ARG A 108 -9.78 -18.92 -10.80
CA ARG A 108 -8.78 -19.99 -10.94
C ARG A 108 -7.52 -19.76 -10.09
N HIS A 109 -7.50 -18.69 -9.28
CA HIS A 109 -6.35 -18.28 -8.45
C HIS A 109 -5.01 -18.21 -9.22
N LYS A 110 -5.06 -17.73 -10.47
CA LYS A 110 -3.89 -17.56 -11.33
C LYS A 110 -3.17 -16.27 -11.00
N ASP A 111 -1.85 -16.27 -11.16
CA ASP A 111 -1.09 -15.04 -11.05
C ASP A 111 -1.37 -14.09 -12.24
N TYR A 112 -0.82 -12.87 -12.18
CA TYR A 112 -1.07 -11.85 -13.20
C TYR A 112 -0.62 -12.30 -14.60
N GLU A 113 0.48 -13.04 -14.66
CA GLU A 113 1.23 -13.37 -15.86
C GLU A 113 0.65 -14.55 -16.60
N GLU A 114 0.37 -15.62 -15.86
CA GLU A 114 -0.42 -16.74 -16.32
C GLU A 114 -1.77 -16.24 -16.84
N CYS A 115 -2.42 -15.36 -16.09
CA CYS A 115 -3.73 -14.85 -16.48
C CYS A 115 -3.66 -13.99 -17.74
N ARG A 116 -2.61 -13.17 -17.92
CA ARG A 116 -2.40 -12.39 -19.16
C ARG A 116 -2.25 -13.32 -20.37
N ALA A 117 -1.39 -14.32 -20.30
CA ALA A 117 -1.17 -15.17 -21.46
C ALA A 117 -2.36 -16.10 -21.76
N LEU A 118 -3.05 -16.63 -20.73
CA LEU A 118 -4.33 -17.33 -20.94
C LEU A 118 -5.38 -16.40 -21.59
N SER A 119 -5.36 -15.11 -21.24
CA SER A 119 -6.26 -14.13 -21.84
C SER A 119 -5.98 -13.94 -23.33
N GLU A 120 -4.71 -13.79 -23.71
CA GLU A 120 -4.29 -13.65 -25.10
C GLU A 120 -4.66 -14.89 -25.93
N ASN A 121 -4.40 -16.09 -25.40
CA ASN A 121 -4.87 -17.34 -26.01
C ASN A 121 -6.37 -17.38 -26.27
N THR A 122 -7.15 -16.84 -25.32
CA THR A 122 -8.61 -16.82 -25.42
C THR A 122 -9.08 -15.86 -26.52
N TYR A 123 -8.44 -14.70 -26.68
CA TYR A 123 -8.76 -13.77 -27.76
C TYR A 123 -8.46 -14.38 -29.13
N GLU A 124 -7.31 -15.02 -29.28
CA GLU A 124 -6.95 -15.72 -30.52
C GLU A 124 -7.89 -16.88 -30.83
N LEU A 125 -8.22 -17.70 -29.83
CA LEU A 125 -9.18 -18.79 -29.99
C LEU A 125 -10.50 -18.31 -30.60
N LEU A 126 -11.01 -17.18 -30.13
CA LEU A 126 -12.26 -16.61 -30.64
C LEU A 126 -12.11 -16.05 -32.06
N GLU A 127 -10.98 -15.45 -32.39
CA GLU A 127 -10.69 -15.01 -33.74
C GLU A 127 -10.61 -16.21 -34.71
N MET A 128 -9.94 -17.29 -34.31
CA MET A 128 -9.88 -18.54 -35.06
C MET A 128 -11.26 -19.17 -35.25
N GLU A 129 -12.08 -19.23 -34.19
CA GLU A 129 -13.47 -19.73 -34.27
C GLU A 129 -14.32 -18.87 -35.23
N ARG A 130 -14.14 -17.54 -35.24
CA ARG A 130 -14.82 -16.64 -36.20
C ARG A 130 -14.38 -16.89 -37.64
N ASN A 131 -13.09 -17.08 -37.87
CA ASN A 131 -12.57 -17.38 -39.21
C ASN A 131 -13.04 -18.76 -39.69
N LEU A 132 -13.08 -19.76 -38.81
CA LEU A 132 -13.61 -21.09 -39.13
C LEU A 132 -15.06 -21.03 -39.60
N LEU A 133 -15.89 -20.19 -38.96
CA LEU A 133 -17.28 -19.99 -39.37
C LEU A 133 -17.38 -19.34 -40.77
N LYS A 134 -16.48 -18.41 -41.11
CA LYS A 134 -16.42 -17.81 -42.46
C LYS A 134 -16.03 -18.86 -43.50
N SER A 135 -14.95 -19.60 -43.28
CA SER A 135 -14.50 -20.65 -44.21
C SER A 135 -15.55 -21.74 -44.39
N LYS A 136 -16.25 -22.15 -43.32
CA LYS A 136 -17.39 -23.09 -43.41
C LYS A 136 -18.55 -22.54 -44.26
N LYS A 137 -18.83 -21.24 -44.17
CA LYS A 137 -19.85 -20.60 -45.00
C LYS A 137 -19.42 -20.54 -46.47
N GLU A 138 -18.20 -20.14 -46.75
CA GLU A 138 -17.64 -20.11 -48.11
C GLU A 138 -17.61 -21.52 -48.74
N PHE A 139 -17.27 -22.54 -47.95
CA PHE A 139 -17.33 -23.93 -48.36
C PHE A 139 -18.76 -24.35 -48.75
N ALA A 140 -19.76 -23.96 -47.96
CA ALA A 140 -21.17 -24.23 -48.26
C ALA A 140 -21.62 -23.53 -49.55
N ASP A 141 -21.27 -22.25 -49.72
CA ASP A 141 -21.60 -21.46 -50.91
C ASP A 141 -20.93 -22.04 -52.18
N ALA A 142 -19.64 -22.41 -52.10
CA ALA A 142 -18.92 -23.07 -53.18
C ALA A 142 -19.52 -24.44 -53.54
N THR A 143 -19.97 -25.19 -52.53
CA THR A 143 -20.65 -26.47 -52.70
C THR A 143 -21.97 -26.32 -53.44
N GLU A 144 -22.78 -25.31 -53.09
CA GLU A 144 -24.05 -25.01 -53.74
C GLU A 144 -23.85 -24.55 -55.19
N LYS A 145 -22.89 -23.63 -55.42
CA LYS A 145 -22.53 -23.18 -56.77
C LYS A 145 -22.08 -24.34 -57.64
N TYR A 146 -21.18 -25.20 -57.15
CA TYR A 146 -20.75 -26.38 -57.89
C TYR A 146 -21.90 -27.35 -58.22
N LYS A 147 -22.82 -27.58 -57.28
CA LYS A 147 -24.01 -28.42 -57.54
C LYS A 147 -24.85 -27.88 -58.70
N THR A 148 -24.93 -26.55 -58.83
CA THR A 148 -25.76 -25.86 -59.82
C THR A 148 -25.05 -25.68 -61.16
N THR A 149 -23.78 -25.28 -61.17
CA THR A 149 -23.03 -24.94 -62.40
C THR A 149 -22.17 -26.07 -62.94
N LYS A 150 -21.77 -27.03 -62.09
CA LYS A 150 -20.76 -28.07 -62.38
C LYS A 150 -19.38 -27.53 -62.81
N ASP A 151 -19.07 -26.28 -62.46
CA ASP A 151 -17.79 -25.64 -62.79
C ASP A 151 -16.63 -26.29 -61.99
N PRO A 152 -15.58 -26.81 -62.67
CA PRO A 152 -14.40 -27.40 -62.02
C PRO A 152 -13.69 -26.49 -61.01
N GLU A 153 -13.74 -25.17 -61.18
CA GLU A 153 -13.09 -24.21 -60.28
C GLU A 153 -13.71 -24.24 -58.88
N TYR A 154 -15.04 -24.32 -58.77
CA TYR A 154 -15.71 -24.45 -57.47
C TYR A 154 -15.43 -25.78 -56.79
N ASN A 155 -15.14 -26.85 -57.55
CA ASN A 155 -14.75 -28.13 -56.98
C ASN A 155 -13.34 -28.10 -56.39
N ARG A 156 -12.41 -27.38 -57.02
CA ARG A 156 -11.05 -27.14 -56.46
C ARG A 156 -11.12 -26.31 -55.19
N LEU A 157 -11.82 -25.18 -55.24
CA LEU A 157 -12.01 -24.30 -54.08
C LEU A 157 -12.62 -25.05 -52.89
N ARG A 158 -13.60 -25.92 -53.13
CA ARG A 158 -14.20 -26.74 -52.07
C ARG A 158 -13.16 -27.67 -51.41
N ALA A 159 -12.33 -28.34 -52.19
CA ALA A 159 -11.32 -29.26 -51.67
C ALA A 159 -10.21 -28.53 -50.87
N GLU A 160 -9.83 -27.33 -51.31
CA GLU A 160 -8.89 -26.46 -50.57
C GLU A 160 -9.48 -26.02 -49.23
N LEU A 161 -10.72 -25.50 -49.24
CA LEU A 161 -11.43 -25.08 -48.03
C LEU A 161 -11.68 -26.25 -47.06
N GLU A 162 -11.95 -27.47 -47.55
CA GLU A 162 -12.12 -28.65 -46.69
C GLU A 162 -10.86 -28.95 -45.87
N LYS A 163 -9.70 -28.90 -46.53
CA LYS A 163 -8.40 -29.11 -45.88
C LYS A 163 -8.11 -28.01 -44.86
N GLU A 164 -8.33 -26.74 -45.24
CA GLU A 164 -8.13 -25.59 -44.36
C GLU A 164 -9.03 -25.66 -43.11
N ILE A 165 -10.32 -25.97 -43.28
CA ILE A 165 -11.28 -26.15 -42.19
C ILE A 165 -10.80 -27.22 -41.21
N GLN A 166 -10.33 -28.37 -41.71
CA GLN A 166 -9.85 -29.46 -40.87
C GLN A 166 -8.60 -29.08 -40.06
N GLU A 167 -7.67 -28.34 -40.68
CA GLU A 167 -6.47 -27.82 -40.01
C GLU A 167 -6.82 -26.78 -38.93
N MET A 168 -7.76 -25.88 -39.22
CA MET A 168 -8.28 -24.90 -38.27
C MET A 168 -8.97 -25.56 -37.08
N GLU A 169 -9.83 -26.55 -37.31
CA GLU A 169 -10.54 -27.28 -36.25
C GLU A 169 -9.58 -27.97 -35.27
N ASN A 170 -8.54 -28.63 -35.81
CA ASN A 170 -7.50 -29.26 -35.00
C ASN A 170 -6.75 -28.25 -34.14
N THR A 171 -6.43 -27.08 -34.71
CA THR A 171 -5.73 -26.02 -33.98
C THR A 171 -6.61 -25.39 -32.90
N ILE A 172 -7.89 -25.11 -33.20
CA ILE A 172 -8.88 -24.59 -32.26
C ILE A 172 -9.05 -25.54 -31.06
N HIS A 173 -9.10 -26.85 -31.31
CA HIS A 173 -9.25 -27.83 -30.23
C HIS A 173 -8.10 -27.75 -29.22
N ARG A 174 -6.84 -27.73 -29.69
CA ARG A 174 -5.66 -27.57 -28.83
C ARG A 174 -5.64 -26.22 -28.11
N LYS A 175 -6.00 -25.14 -28.81
CA LYS A 175 -6.00 -23.78 -28.27
C LYS A 175 -7.03 -23.59 -27.16
N ARG A 176 -8.14 -24.34 -27.19
CA ARG A 176 -9.18 -24.30 -26.16
C ARG A 176 -8.67 -24.73 -24.78
N ASP A 177 -7.81 -25.74 -24.70
CA ASP A 177 -7.23 -26.23 -23.43
C ASP A 177 -6.26 -25.22 -22.80
N LEU A 178 -5.70 -24.33 -23.62
CA LEU A 178 -4.71 -23.32 -23.25
C LEU A 178 -5.35 -21.95 -22.99
N SER A 179 -6.67 -21.88 -23.01
CA SER A 179 -7.43 -20.65 -22.88
C SER A 179 -8.04 -20.52 -21.48
N CYS A 180 -8.50 -19.32 -21.15
CA CYS A 180 -9.20 -19.04 -19.92
C CYS A 180 -10.70 -19.25 -20.14
N THR A 181 -11.24 -20.41 -19.74
CA THR A 181 -12.68 -20.70 -19.84
C THR A 181 -13.54 -19.59 -19.23
N PRO A 182 -13.23 -19.05 -18.03
CA PRO A 182 -14.02 -17.95 -17.48
C PRO A 182 -14.03 -16.67 -18.32
N LEU A 183 -12.93 -16.33 -18.98
CA LEU A 183 -12.89 -15.19 -19.91
C LEU A 183 -13.59 -15.52 -21.23
N TYR A 184 -13.46 -16.76 -21.71
CA TYR A 184 -14.10 -17.21 -22.94
C TYR A 184 -15.63 -17.04 -22.86
N GLU A 185 -16.23 -17.44 -21.74
CA GLU A 185 -17.67 -17.24 -21.48
C GLU A 185 -18.05 -15.75 -21.47
N VAL A 186 -17.21 -14.91 -20.87
CA VAL A 186 -17.39 -13.46 -20.89
C VAL A 186 -17.36 -12.93 -22.33
N LEU A 187 -16.43 -13.40 -23.17
CA LEU A 187 -16.27 -12.99 -24.57
C LEU A 187 -17.36 -13.48 -25.53
N LYS A 188 -18.08 -14.54 -25.19
CA LYS A 188 -19.22 -15.02 -25.97
C LYS A 188 -20.52 -14.27 -25.73
N ILE A 189 -20.69 -13.73 -24.53
CA ILE A 189 -21.95 -13.15 -24.10
C ILE A 189 -21.87 -11.62 -24.16
N GLU A 190 -22.60 -11.04 -25.11
CA GLU A 190 -22.96 -9.63 -25.11
C GLU A 190 -24.34 -9.50 -24.47
N SER A 191 -24.37 -9.20 -23.17
CA SER A 191 -25.62 -8.97 -22.45
C SER A 191 -25.52 -7.71 -21.60
N PRO A 192 -26.51 -6.80 -21.68
CA PRO A 192 -26.58 -5.66 -20.78
C PRO A 192 -26.92 -6.07 -19.35
N ALA A 193 -27.25 -7.34 -19.09
CA ALA A 193 -27.64 -7.82 -17.77
C ALA A 193 -26.58 -7.53 -16.71
N PHE A 194 -25.29 -7.77 -17.01
CA PHE A 194 -24.22 -7.48 -16.06
C PHE A 194 -24.08 -5.98 -15.81
N LYS A 195 -24.06 -5.16 -16.88
CA LYS A 195 -24.01 -3.70 -16.77
C LYS A 195 -25.15 -3.18 -15.88
N ASN A 196 -26.38 -3.59 -16.18
CA ASN A 196 -27.56 -3.14 -15.44
C ASN A 196 -27.46 -3.60 -13.98
N TRP A 197 -27.09 -4.85 -13.71
CA TRP A 197 -26.91 -5.35 -12.34
C TRP A 197 -25.77 -4.66 -11.57
N LEU A 198 -24.66 -4.39 -12.25
CA LEU A 198 -23.46 -3.74 -11.70
C LEU A 198 -23.76 -2.32 -11.27
N PHE A 199 -24.56 -1.59 -12.06
CA PHE A 199 -24.88 -0.19 -11.83
C PHE A 199 -26.29 0.04 -11.28
N ASP A 200 -27.05 -0.99 -10.94
CA ASP A 200 -28.32 -0.89 -10.20
C ASP A 200 -28.06 -0.50 -8.73
N ASP A 201 -26.95 -0.96 -8.16
CA ASP A 201 -26.46 -0.60 -6.83
C ASP A 201 -24.92 -0.52 -6.85
N VAL A 202 -24.26 -0.21 -5.74
CA VAL A 202 -22.80 -0.34 -5.63
C VAL A 202 -22.43 -1.77 -5.23
N ARG A 203 -21.76 -2.48 -6.15
CA ARG A 203 -21.32 -3.87 -5.97
C ARG A 203 -19.89 -3.94 -5.45
N SER A 204 -19.66 -4.74 -4.43
CA SER A 204 -18.32 -5.08 -3.97
C SER A 204 -17.63 -6.07 -4.92
N PRO A 205 -16.29 -6.20 -4.88
CA PRO A 205 -15.57 -7.22 -5.64
C PRO A 205 -16.05 -8.64 -5.32
N GLU A 206 -16.43 -8.89 -4.07
CA GLU A 206 -17.05 -10.14 -3.61
C GLU A 206 -18.39 -10.40 -4.31
N ASP A 207 -19.29 -9.41 -4.37
CA ASP A 207 -20.57 -9.51 -5.08
C ASP A 207 -20.36 -9.82 -6.57
N ILE A 208 -19.38 -9.15 -7.19
CA ILE A 208 -19.04 -9.34 -8.62
C ILE A 208 -18.53 -10.76 -8.87
N ASN A 209 -17.66 -11.26 -7.99
CA ASN A 209 -17.15 -12.63 -8.09
C ASN A 209 -18.26 -13.66 -7.92
N GLU A 210 -19.19 -13.45 -6.98
CA GLU A 210 -20.33 -14.34 -6.77
C GLU A 210 -21.25 -14.36 -8.01
N TYR A 211 -21.58 -13.18 -8.57
CA TYR A 211 -22.35 -13.06 -9.81
C TYR A 211 -21.70 -13.82 -10.98
N ALA A 212 -20.38 -13.65 -11.13
CA ALA A 212 -19.62 -14.22 -12.23
C ALA A 212 -19.41 -15.74 -12.07
N ASN A 213 -19.05 -16.21 -10.87
CA ASN A 213 -18.82 -17.62 -10.58
C ASN A 213 -20.08 -18.46 -10.79
N GLY A 214 -21.25 -17.96 -10.37
CA GLY A 214 -22.54 -18.61 -10.64
C GLY A 214 -22.86 -18.79 -12.13
N ARG A 215 -22.09 -18.15 -13.02
CA ARG A 215 -22.22 -18.20 -14.49
C ARG A 215 -20.96 -18.73 -15.18
N GLY A 216 -19.98 -19.22 -14.43
CA GLY A 216 -18.70 -19.69 -14.96
C GLY A 216 -17.85 -18.59 -15.62
N MET A 217 -18.07 -17.32 -15.27
CA MET A 217 -17.44 -16.15 -15.89
C MET A 217 -16.29 -15.57 -15.04
N CYS A 218 -15.42 -14.79 -15.68
CA CYS A 218 -14.39 -14.01 -15.00
C CYS A 218 -14.94 -12.66 -14.50
N GLY A 219 -15.09 -12.49 -13.18
CA GLY A 219 -15.59 -11.24 -12.58
C GLY A 219 -14.72 -10.02 -12.88
N TYR A 220 -13.39 -10.20 -12.90
CA TYR A 220 -12.44 -9.14 -13.24
C TYR A 220 -12.63 -8.60 -14.67
N GLU A 221 -12.77 -9.49 -15.65
CA GLU A 221 -12.91 -9.09 -17.07
C GLU A 221 -14.32 -8.57 -17.37
N LEU A 222 -15.35 -9.03 -16.65
CA LEU A 222 -16.68 -8.42 -16.68
C LEU A 222 -16.63 -6.97 -16.18
N LEU A 223 -16.02 -6.74 -15.01
CA LEU A 223 -15.87 -5.39 -14.46
C LEU A 223 -15.09 -4.47 -15.41
N LYS A 224 -13.97 -4.94 -15.94
CA LYS A 224 -13.12 -4.21 -16.89
C LYS A 224 -13.89 -3.70 -18.12
N ARG A 225 -14.89 -4.44 -18.62
CA ARG A 225 -15.69 -4.00 -19.78
C ARG A 225 -16.57 -2.80 -19.48
N GLU A 226 -17.10 -2.75 -18.27
CA GLU A 226 -18.10 -1.74 -17.88
C GLU A 226 -17.48 -0.58 -17.09
N ILE A 227 -16.24 -0.70 -16.60
CA ILE A 227 -15.59 0.31 -15.75
C ILE A 227 -15.49 1.69 -16.41
N LYS A 228 -15.36 1.76 -17.74
CA LYS A 228 -15.38 3.03 -18.47
C LYS A 228 -16.64 3.86 -18.28
N ARG A 229 -17.75 3.22 -17.88
CA ARG A 229 -19.03 3.88 -17.60
C ARG A 229 -19.11 4.43 -16.18
N ALA A 230 -18.19 4.05 -15.29
CA ALA A 230 -18.17 4.50 -13.91
C ALA A 230 -17.79 5.98 -13.81
N ASP A 231 -18.52 6.71 -12.98
CA ASP A 231 -18.23 8.09 -12.58
C ASP A 231 -17.31 8.12 -11.35
N LEU A 232 -17.45 7.10 -10.49
CA LEU A 232 -16.65 6.87 -9.29
C LEU A 232 -16.00 5.49 -9.33
N ILE A 233 -14.69 5.44 -9.15
CA ILE A 233 -13.91 4.22 -8.99
C ILE A 233 -13.35 4.17 -7.57
N ILE A 234 -13.52 3.02 -6.89
CA ILE A 234 -12.96 2.77 -5.56
C ILE A 234 -11.90 1.67 -5.68
N CYS A 235 -10.64 1.98 -5.36
CA CYS A 235 -9.53 1.03 -5.45
C CYS A 235 -8.46 1.25 -4.36
N ASN A 236 -7.37 0.48 -4.41
CA ASN A 236 -6.26 0.61 -3.48
C ASN A 236 -5.06 1.36 -4.09
N TYR A 237 -4.11 1.77 -3.25
CA TYR A 237 -2.93 2.56 -3.64
C TYR A 237 -2.13 1.92 -4.78
N HIS A 238 -2.08 0.58 -4.84
CA HIS A 238 -1.34 -0.16 -5.87
C HIS A 238 -1.82 0.14 -7.29
N HIS A 239 -3.12 0.41 -7.49
CA HIS A 239 -3.66 0.69 -8.84
C HIS A 239 -3.24 2.05 -9.40
N VAL A 240 -2.77 2.95 -8.53
CA VAL A 240 -2.48 4.34 -8.87
C VAL A 240 -0.98 4.63 -8.78
N LEU A 241 -0.30 4.13 -7.74
CA LEU A 241 1.13 4.40 -7.52
C LEU A 241 2.06 3.51 -8.36
N SER A 242 1.55 2.39 -8.89
CA SER A 242 2.29 1.60 -9.89
C SER A 242 2.02 2.16 -11.28
N GLN A 243 3.06 2.64 -11.96
CA GLN A 243 2.95 3.25 -13.28
C GLN A 243 2.33 2.30 -14.31
N GLU A 244 2.76 1.02 -14.34
CA GLU A 244 2.22 0.01 -15.27
C GLU A 244 0.71 -0.21 -15.06
N ILE A 245 0.30 -0.36 -13.80
CA ILE A 245 -1.09 -0.64 -13.44
C ILE A 245 -1.96 0.60 -13.72
N PHE A 246 -1.47 1.79 -13.39
CA PHE A 246 -2.20 3.04 -13.60
C PHE A 246 -2.42 3.32 -15.09
N MET A 247 -1.40 3.12 -15.93
CA MET A 247 -1.54 3.27 -17.39
C MET A 247 -2.54 2.26 -17.97
N THR A 248 -2.54 1.04 -17.46
CA THR A 248 -3.54 0.02 -17.84
C THR A 248 -4.95 0.45 -17.45
N LEU A 249 -5.13 0.98 -16.23
CA LEU A 249 -6.41 1.48 -15.74
C LEU A 249 -6.93 2.65 -16.60
N LEU A 250 -6.07 3.61 -16.95
CA LEU A 250 -6.41 4.72 -17.86
C LEU A 250 -6.94 4.22 -19.20
N GLY A 251 -6.29 3.20 -19.77
CA GLY A 251 -6.74 2.54 -20.99
C GLY A 251 -8.14 1.95 -20.87
N TRP A 252 -8.47 1.31 -19.73
CA TRP A 252 -9.83 0.79 -19.50
C TRP A 252 -10.86 1.89 -19.27
N LEU A 253 -10.47 3.02 -18.69
CA LEU A 253 -11.35 4.16 -18.47
C LEU A 253 -11.58 4.98 -19.73
N GLU A 254 -10.77 4.78 -20.79
CA GLU A 254 -10.73 5.60 -22.01
C GLU A 254 -10.50 7.09 -21.66
N LYS A 255 -9.59 7.35 -20.70
CA LYS A 255 -9.29 8.68 -20.14
C LYS A 255 -7.80 8.96 -20.06
N LEU A 256 -7.44 10.24 -20.08
CA LEU A 256 -6.09 10.72 -19.77
C LEU A 256 -5.98 11.08 -18.28
N PRO A 257 -4.76 11.21 -17.71
CA PRO A 257 -4.59 11.63 -16.32
C PRO A 257 -5.29 12.97 -15.99
N GLU A 258 -5.30 13.92 -16.94
CA GLU A 258 -5.96 15.22 -16.80
C GLU A 258 -7.50 15.14 -16.72
N ASP A 259 -8.08 14.00 -17.12
CA ASP A 259 -9.50 13.71 -16.99
C ASP A 259 -9.86 13.08 -15.63
N LEU A 260 -8.91 12.95 -14.71
CA LEU A 260 -9.13 12.30 -13.42
C LEU A 260 -9.06 13.29 -12.26
N ILE A 261 -9.94 13.08 -11.27
CA ILE A 261 -9.81 13.64 -9.93
C ILE A 261 -9.48 12.48 -8.99
N LEU A 262 -8.27 12.48 -8.43
CA LEU A 262 -7.86 11.47 -7.46
C LEU A 262 -8.08 11.96 -6.03
N ILE A 263 -8.64 11.09 -5.18
CA ILE A 263 -8.81 11.32 -3.75
C ILE A 263 -8.04 10.24 -3.01
N PHE A 264 -6.97 10.61 -2.32
CA PHE A 264 -6.25 9.71 -1.43
C PHE A 264 -6.78 9.87 0.00
N ASP A 265 -7.40 8.82 0.54
CA ASP A 265 -7.72 8.73 1.95
C ASP A 265 -6.56 8.11 2.74
N GLU A 266 -6.33 8.59 3.95
CA GLU A 266 -5.13 8.30 4.74
C GLU A 266 -3.83 8.60 3.96
N ALA A 267 -3.81 9.79 3.33
CA ALA A 267 -2.71 10.26 2.49
C ALA A 267 -1.34 10.29 3.22
N HIS A 268 -1.32 10.23 4.55
CA HIS A 268 -0.09 10.08 5.34
C HIS A 268 0.69 8.78 5.03
N ASN A 269 0.06 7.80 4.38
CA ASN A 269 0.70 6.54 3.98
C ASN A 269 1.34 6.56 2.57
N ILE A 270 1.13 7.63 1.78
CA ILE A 270 1.57 7.68 0.38
C ILE A 270 3.09 7.53 0.27
N GLU A 271 3.87 8.16 1.15
CA GLU A 271 5.34 8.12 1.12
C GLU A 271 5.87 6.67 1.21
N ASN A 272 5.33 5.91 2.16
CA ASN A 272 5.71 4.51 2.37
C ASN A 272 5.23 3.63 1.22
N ALA A 273 4.00 3.84 0.77
CA ALA A 273 3.46 3.07 -0.35
C ALA A 273 4.25 3.32 -1.63
N ALA A 274 4.48 4.59 -2.02
CA ALA A 274 5.24 4.93 -3.22
C ALA A 274 6.64 4.29 -3.19
N ARG A 275 7.33 4.39 -2.06
CA ARG A 275 8.62 3.75 -1.82
C ARG A 275 8.60 2.23 -2.03
N SER A 276 7.63 1.53 -1.44
CA SER A 276 7.51 0.08 -1.58
C SER A 276 7.23 -0.36 -3.02
N HIS A 277 6.55 0.47 -3.82
CA HIS A 277 6.23 0.16 -5.21
C HIS A 277 7.40 0.39 -6.17
N SER A 278 8.32 1.29 -5.84
CA SER A 278 9.43 1.67 -6.72
C SER A 278 10.77 1.02 -6.37
N SER A 279 10.89 0.38 -5.21
CA SER A 279 12.09 -0.40 -4.88
C SER A 279 12.30 -1.54 -5.87
N ILE A 280 13.51 -1.67 -6.40
CA ILE A 280 13.89 -2.69 -7.40
C ILE A 280 14.58 -3.83 -6.67
N VAL A 281 14.24 -5.09 -6.98
CA VAL A 281 14.73 -6.21 -6.16
C VAL A 281 15.01 -7.48 -6.96
N ILE A 282 16.10 -8.18 -6.61
CA ILE A 282 16.50 -9.47 -7.18
C ILE A 282 16.90 -10.48 -6.12
N SER A 283 16.64 -11.77 -6.34
CA SER A 283 17.12 -12.86 -5.47
C SER A 283 18.24 -13.67 -6.11
N GLU A 284 19.09 -14.30 -5.30
CA GLU A 284 20.12 -15.22 -5.80
C GLU A 284 19.56 -16.28 -6.75
N LYS A 285 18.42 -16.87 -6.39
CA LYS A 285 17.75 -17.88 -7.21
C LYS A 285 17.37 -17.36 -8.59
N THR A 286 17.11 -16.06 -8.74
CA THR A 286 16.83 -15.43 -10.03
C THR A 286 18.11 -15.31 -10.86
N ILE A 287 19.22 -14.93 -10.23
CA ILE A 287 20.53 -14.85 -10.90
C ILE A 287 21.02 -16.24 -11.33
N GLU A 288 20.87 -17.26 -10.48
CA GLU A 288 21.22 -18.65 -10.82
C GLU A 288 20.41 -19.16 -12.01
N LYS A 289 19.10 -18.94 -11.99
CA LYS A 289 18.23 -19.30 -13.12
C LYS A 289 18.62 -18.55 -14.38
N ALA A 290 18.98 -17.27 -14.29
CA ALA A 290 19.45 -16.50 -15.43
C ALA A 290 20.73 -17.10 -16.04
N VAL A 291 21.71 -17.50 -15.24
CA VAL A 291 22.95 -18.13 -15.72
C VAL A 291 22.68 -19.46 -16.42
N ILE A 292 21.80 -20.29 -15.85
CA ILE A 292 21.36 -21.56 -16.46
C ILE A 292 20.66 -21.28 -17.79
N GLU A 293 19.74 -20.31 -17.79
CA GLU A 293 18.95 -19.92 -18.96
C GLU A 293 19.84 -19.39 -20.10
N ILE A 294 20.90 -18.63 -19.81
CA ILE A 294 21.90 -18.22 -20.83
C ILE A 294 22.57 -19.45 -21.45
N GLY A 295 22.81 -20.50 -20.66
CA GLY A 295 23.35 -21.77 -21.17
C GLY A 295 22.35 -22.53 -22.04
N GLU A 296 21.07 -22.56 -21.65
CA GLU A 296 19.98 -23.21 -22.40
C GLU A 296 19.70 -22.53 -23.75
N HIS A 297 19.90 -21.22 -23.84
CA HIS A 297 19.70 -20.41 -25.07
C HIS A 297 21.03 -19.88 -25.62
N ALA A 298 22.10 -20.66 -25.50
CA ALA A 298 23.44 -20.25 -25.92
C ALA A 298 23.52 -19.82 -27.40
N ASP A 299 22.65 -20.36 -28.26
CA ASP A 299 22.54 -20.03 -29.68
C ASP A 299 22.06 -18.59 -29.95
N LYS A 300 21.42 -17.95 -28.97
CA LYS A 300 20.91 -16.57 -29.06
C LYS A 300 21.97 -15.51 -28.78
N PHE A 301 23.12 -15.90 -28.24
CA PHE A 301 24.16 -14.98 -27.83
C PHE A 301 25.35 -15.03 -28.78
N PRO A 302 25.95 -13.87 -29.12
CA PRO A 302 27.33 -13.84 -29.60
C PRO A 302 28.25 -14.50 -28.57
N GLU A 303 29.19 -15.35 -29.01
CA GLU A 303 30.01 -16.18 -28.11
C GLU A 303 30.65 -15.36 -26.98
N LYS A 304 31.24 -14.22 -27.31
CA LYS A 304 31.87 -13.36 -26.31
C LYS A 304 30.87 -12.70 -25.35
N LEU A 305 29.70 -12.31 -25.83
CA LEU A 305 28.66 -11.71 -24.99
C LEU A 305 28.10 -12.73 -24.01
N LYS A 306 27.92 -13.99 -24.44
CA LYS A 306 27.52 -15.11 -23.59
C LYS A 306 28.49 -15.33 -22.44
N GLU A 307 29.79 -15.44 -22.76
CA GLU A 307 30.85 -15.62 -21.76
C GLU A 307 30.85 -14.46 -20.77
N ASP A 308 30.87 -13.22 -21.28
CA ASP A 308 30.87 -12.01 -20.45
C ASP A 308 29.61 -11.98 -19.57
N ALA A 309 28.42 -12.30 -20.09
CA ALA A 309 27.16 -12.32 -19.36
C ALA A 309 27.16 -13.34 -18.21
N GLN A 310 27.55 -14.59 -18.49
CA GLN A 310 27.64 -15.63 -17.46
C GLN A 310 28.65 -15.26 -16.38
N LYS A 311 29.83 -14.75 -16.77
CA LYS A 311 30.87 -14.35 -15.83
C LYS A 311 30.44 -13.18 -14.96
N ILE A 312 29.83 -12.15 -15.55
CA ILE A 312 29.30 -10.99 -14.81
C ILE A 312 28.27 -11.42 -13.77
N LEU A 313 27.25 -12.19 -14.17
CA LEU A 313 26.21 -12.65 -13.25
C LEU A 313 26.75 -13.57 -12.16
N LEU A 314 27.69 -14.48 -12.49
CA LEU A 314 28.34 -15.35 -11.50
C LEU A 314 29.23 -14.56 -10.53
N CYS A 315 29.98 -13.56 -11.02
CA CYS A 315 30.75 -12.67 -10.15
C CYS A 315 29.85 -11.88 -9.21
N PHE A 316 28.70 -11.39 -9.69
CA PHE A 316 27.73 -10.68 -8.86
C PHE A 316 27.09 -11.60 -7.81
N LEU A 317 26.68 -12.81 -8.21
CA LEU A 317 26.18 -13.83 -7.29
C LEU A 317 27.22 -14.20 -6.22
N SER A 318 28.47 -14.40 -6.62
CA SER A 318 29.58 -14.68 -5.70
C SER A 318 29.81 -13.51 -4.74
N ALA A 319 29.71 -12.26 -5.20
CA ALA A 319 29.85 -11.09 -4.35
C ALA A 319 28.74 -11.01 -3.29
N ILE A 320 27.48 -11.29 -3.66
CA ILE A 320 26.36 -11.36 -2.72
C ILE A 320 26.65 -12.40 -1.62
N ARG A 321 27.04 -13.62 -2.04
CA ARG A 321 27.32 -14.76 -1.16
C ARG A 321 28.43 -14.48 -0.18
N GLU A 322 29.57 -14.04 -0.69
CA GLU A 322 30.73 -13.71 0.14
C GLU A 322 30.41 -12.59 1.12
N THR A 323 29.61 -11.60 0.71
CA THR A 323 29.29 -10.46 1.58
C THR A 323 28.47 -10.90 2.79
N TYR A 324 27.38 -11.68 2.62
CA TYR A 324 26.64 -12.13 3.81
C TYR A 324 27.38 -13.23 4.57
N ASP A 325 28.14 -14.12 3.91
CA ASP A 325 28.90 -15.15 4.61
C ASP A 325 30.00 -14.53 5.50
N GLN A 326 30.61 -13.42 5.07
CA GLN A 326 31.56 -12.65 5.88
C GLN A 326 30.87 -11.81 6.95
N ALA A 327 29.65 -11.32 6.70
CA ALA A 327 28.91 -10.51 7.66
C ALA A 327 28.31 -11.33 8.82
N LEU A 328 28.12 -12.63 8.65
CA LEU A 328 27.53 -13.50 9.68
C LEU A 328 28.57 -14.00 10.69
N GLU A 329 28.40 -13.62 11.95
CA GLU A 329 29.25 -14.11 13.05
C GLU A 329 28.98 -15.60 13.39
N PHE A 330 29.89 -16.21 14.13
CA PHE A 330 29.77 -17.61 14.57
C PHE A 330 28.46 -17.84 15.35
N GLY A 331 27.60 -18.73 14.83
CA GLY A 331 26.32 -19.07 15.43
C GLY A 331 25.13 -18.18 15.01
N GLU A 332 25.36 -17.02 14.37
CA GLU A 332 24.26 -16.21 13.81
C GLU A 332 23.55 -16.91 12.66
N ARG A 333 24.30 -17.72 11.90
CA ARG A 333 23.75 -18.55 10.81
C ARG A 333 22.57 -19.40 11.27
N ASN A 334 22.63 -19.93 12.50
CA ASN A 334 21.59 -20.78 13.07
C ASN A 334 20.36 -19.98 13.54
N ARG A 335 20.49 -18.67 13.75
CA ARG A 335 19.40 -17.78 14.17
C ARG A 335 18.58 -17.24 12.99
N ILE A 336 19.06 -17.39 11.76
CA ILE A 336 18.32 -16.97 10.57
C ILE A 336 17.12 -17.89 10.37
N GLY A 337 15.94 -17.31 10.56
CA GLY A 337 14.65 -17.96 10.34
C GLY A 337 14.07 -17.71 8.96
N LYS A 338 12.74 -17.85 8.87
CA LYS A 338 11.97 -17.74 7.61
C LYS A 338 11.74 -16.30 7.14
N ASN A 339 11.90 -15.33 8.03
CA ASN A 339 11.69 -13.91 7.75
C ASN A 339 12.98 -13.29 7.19
N TRP A 340 12.81 -12.31 6.30
CA TRP A 340 13.93 -11.54 5.77
C TRP A 340 14.62 -10.74 6.88
N LYS A 341 15.95 -10.83 6.94
CA LYS A 341 16.83 -10.05 7.82
C LYS A 341 17.74 -9.19 6.94
N ASP A 342 17.80 -7.90 7.21
CA ASP A 342 18.70 -6.97 6.52
C ASP A 342 20.14 -7.18 7.02
N ILE A 343 21.09 -7.19 6.09
CA ILE A 343 22.53 -7.20 6.32
C ILE A 343 23.07 -5.84 5.86
N ARG A 344 23.81 -5.19 6.76
CA ARG A 344 24.41 -3.88 6.46
C ARG A 344 25.56 -4.07 5.48
N ILE A 345 25.36 -3.61 4.25
CA ILE A 345 26.36 -3.63 3.17
C ILE A 345 26.81 -2.23 2.75
N SER A 346 26.18 -1.20 3.32
CA SER A 346 26.49 0.18 3.04
C SER A 346 26.24 1.04 4.26
N ASP A 347 27.08 2.05 4.48
CA ASP A 347 26.77 3.06 5.49
C ASP A 347 25.66 3.99 4.95
N PRO A 348 24.57 4.24 5.68
CA PRO A 348 23.49 5.11 5.22
C PRO A 348 23.89 6.55 4.85
N TYR A 349 25.02 7.04 5.39
CA TYR A 349 25.54 8.38 5.16
C TYR A 349 26.69 8.40 4.14
N GLU A 350 27.63 7.45 4.21
CA GLU A 350 28.76 7.38 3.26
C GLU A 350 28.39 6.69 1.94
N ARG A 351 27.34 5.84 1.93
CA ARG A 351 26.77 5.14 0.77
C ARG A 351 27.75 4.27 -0.02
N PHE A 352 28.83 3.81 0.62
CA PHE A 352 29.74 2.84 0.01
C PHE A 352 29.08 1.46 -0.07
N ASP A 353 28.89 0.92 -1.27
CA ASP A 353 28.28 -0.40 -1.49
C ASP A 353 29.35 -1.50 -1.49
N VAL A 354 29.38 -2.29 -0.42
CA VAL A 354 30.35 -3.39 -0.26
C VAL A 354 30.13 -4.48 -1.31
N VAL A 355 28.88 -4.82 -1.66
CA VAL A 355 28.59 -5.86 -2.65
C VAL A 355 29.08 -5.42 -4.02
N LYS A 356 28.81 -4.16 -4.41
CA LYS A 356 29.31 -3.57 -5.65
C LYS A 356 30.84 -3.58 -5.68
N SER A 357 31.50 -3.19 -4.59
CA SER A 357 32.97 -3.18 -4.51
C SER A 357 33.58 -4.59 -4.68
N VAL A 358 33.04 -5.59 -3.99
CA VAL A 358 33.48 -7.00 -4.13
C VAL A 358 33.23 -7.51 -5.55
N PHE A 359 32.07 -7.20 -6.12
CA PHE A 359 31.73 -7.52 -7.50
C PHE A 359 32.72 -6.91 -8.51
N LEU A 360 32.96 -5.60 -8.41
CA LEU A 360 33.86 -4.88 -9.32
C LEU A 360 35.30 -5.38 -9.21
N LYS A 361 35.77 -5.74 -8.01
CA LYS A 361 37.08 -6.35 -7.83
C LYS A 361 37.17 -7.68 -8.59
N LYS A 362 36.18 -8.56 -8.43
CA LYS A 362 36.16 -9.89 -9.06
C LYS A 362 36.12 -9.80 -10.59
N ILE A 363 35.22 -8.98 -11.13
CA ILE A 363 35.06 -8.88 -12.58
C ILE A 363 36.27 -8.23 -13.24
N ASN A 364 36.95 -7.30 -12.56
CA ASN A 364 38.20 -6.72 -13.06
C ASN A 364 39.36 -7.71 -13.01
N THR A 365 39.44 -8.61 -12.03
CA THR A 365 40.43 -9.70 -12.06
C THR A 365 40.22 -10.60 -13.28
N TYR A 366 38.98 -11.01 -13.54
CA TYR A 366 38.65 -11.77 -14.75
C TYR A 366 38.98 -11.02 -16.04
N ALA A 367 38.61 -9.73 -16.12
CA ALA A 367 38.91 -8.92 -17.30
C ALA A 367 40.42 -8.78 -17.53
N GLN A 368 41.22 -8.62 -16.47
CA GLN A 368 42.67 -8.51 -16.55
C GLN A 368 43.34 -9.79 -17.05
N GLU A 369 42.84 -10.96 -16.66
CA GLU A 369 43.30 -12.25 -17.18
C GLU A 369 43.12 -12.36 -18.71
N GLU A 370 42.15 -11.62 -19.27
CA GLU A 370 41.90 -11.50 -20.71
C GLU A 370 42.53 -10.25 -21.34
N GLY A 371 43.31 -9.46 -20.60
CA GLY A 371 43.94 -8.23 -21.09
C GLY A 371 42.95 -7.06 -21.31
N ARG A 372 41.80 -7.08 -20.64
CA ARG A 372 40.73 -6.06 -20.71
C ARG A 372 40.61 -5.28 -19.40
N VAL A 373 39.95 -4.12 -19.47
CA VAL A 373 39.50 -3.35 -18.31
C VAL A 373 38.01 -3.06 -18.51
N LEU A 374 37.18 -3.43 -17.53
CA LEU A 374 35.74 -3.23 -17.59
C LEU A 374 35.33 -2.12 -16.63
N SER A 375 34.95 -0.97 -17.18
CA SER A 375 34.34 0.11 -16.40
C SER A 375 32.91 -0.24 -16.01
N GLU A 376 32.35 0.42 -14.99
CA GLU A 376 30.93 0.30 -14.64
C GLU A 376 30.00 0.64 -15.81
N THR A 377 30.38 1.64 -16.63
CA THR A 377 29.61 2.00 -17.82
C THR A 377 29.63 0.87 -18.85
N SER A 378 30.79 0.24 -19.06
CA SER A 378 30.91 -0.91 -19.96
C SER A 378 30.11 -2.11 -19.47
N LEU A 379 30.16 -2.41 -18.16
CA LEU A 379 29.37 -3.49 -17.56
C LEU A 379 27.87 -3.23 -17.69
N ARG A 380 27.43 -1.99 -17.47
CA ARG A 380 26.03 -1.58 -17.66
C ARG A 380 25.58 -1.81 -19.10
N MET A 381 26.34 -1.35 -20.10
CA MET A 381 26.01 -1.54 -21.52
C MET A 381 25.96 -3.01 -21.94
N ILE A 382 26.85 -3.84 -21.39
CA ILE A 382 26.80 -5.29 -21.58
C ILE A 382 25.50 -5.85 -20.99
N MET A 383 25.12 -5.47 -19.77
CA MET A 383 23.87 -5.92 -19.15
C MET A 383 22.63 -5.41 -19.88
N GLU A 384 22.61 -4.18 -20.36
CA GLU A 384 21.53 -3.67 -21.23
C GLU A 384 21.37 -4.55 -22.47
N SER A 385 22.48 -4.92 -23.14
CA SER A 385 22.45 -5.82 -24.30
C SER A 385 22.00 -7.25 -23.96
N VAL A 386 22.37 -7.76 -22.78
CA VAL A 386 21.91 -9.08 -22.28
C VAL A 386 20.42 -9.03 -21.94
N SER A 387 19.94 -7.88 -21.43
CA SER A 387 18.53 -7.67 -21.14
C SER A 387 17.69 -7.71 -22.41
N ASP A 388 18.14 -7.06 -23.49
CA ASP A 388 17.47 -7.10 -24.80
C ASP A 388 17.28 -8.55 -25.29
N ILE A 389 18.32 -9.39 -25.20
CA ILE A 389 18.21 -10.83 -25.53
C ILE A 389 17.26 -11.55 -24.56
N GLY A 390 17.30 -11.22 -23.27
CA GLY A 390 16.35 -11.72 -22.28
C GLY A 390 14.89 -11.38 -22.62
N TYR A 391 14.63 -10.18 -23.15
CA TYR A 391 13.31 -9.80 -23.65
C TYR A 391 12.91 -10.61 -24.88
N GLU A 392 13.83 -10.88 -25.81
CA GLU A 392 13.55 -11.78 -26.94
C GLU A 392 13.19 -13.20 -26.48
N ILE A 393 13.90 -13.73 -25.48
CA ILE A 393 13.60 -15.04 -24.89
C ILE A 393 12.26 -15.03 -24.15
N ASP A 394 11.93 -13.94 -23.44
CA ASP A 394 10.63 -13.79 -22.78
C ASP A 394 9.48 -13.82 -23.80
N LEU A 395 9.65 -13.16 -24.95
CA LEU A 395 8.71 -13.23 -26.08
C LEU A 395 8.60 -14.65 -26.62
N MET A 396 9.71 -15.39 -26.74
CA MET A 396 9.68 -16.80 -27.15
C MET A 396 8.94 -17.70 -26.16
N TYR A 397 9.17 -17.55 -24.85
CA TYR A 397 8.43 -18.31 -23.83
C TYR A 397 6.95 -17.97 -23.81
N HIS A 398 6.65 -16.69 -24.01
CA HIS A 398 5.29 -16.24 -24.18
C HIS A 398 4.61 -16.96 -25.36
N GLU A 399 5.26 -17.02 -26.53
CA GLU A 399 4.75 -17.76 -27.70
C GLU A 399 4.64 -19.29 -27.48
N LYS A 400 5.57 -19.91 -26.74
CA LYS A 400 5.49 -21.34 -26.39
C LYS A 400 4.32 -21.66 -25.45
N PHE A 401 4.10 -20.82 -24.45
CA PHE A 401 2.93 -20.94 -23.57
C PHE A 401 1.64 -20.72 -24.36
N LYS A 402 1.65 -19.72 -25.25
CA LYS A 402 0.53 -19.35 -26.09
C LYS A 402 0.15 -20.45 -27.08
N SER A 403 1.12 -21.13 -27.68
CA SER A 403 0.92 -22.31 -28.52
C SER A 403 0.63 -23.60 -27.73
N GLY A 404 0.85 -23.59 -26.42
CA GLY A 404 0.64 -24.72 -25.51
C GLY A 404 1.73 -25.77 -25.51
N ALA A 405 2.88 -25.44 -26.10
CA ALA A 405 4.08 -26.22 -25.89
C ALA A 405 4.47 -26.23 -24.40
N ASP A 406 4.17 -25.16 -23.66
CA ASP A 406 4.35 -25.05 -22.22
C ASP A 406 3.03 -24.79 -21.48
N ILE A 407 2.82 -25.50 -20.37
CA ILE A 407 1.61 -25.37 -19.53
C ILE A 407 1.71 -24.19 -18.54
N ILE A 408 2.93 -23.73 -18.27
CA ILE A 408 3.23 -22.66 -17.31
C ILE A 408 3.96 -21.55 -18.05
N ARG A 409 3.49 -20.30 -17.91
CA ARG A 409 4.17 -19.15 -18.53
C ARG A 409 5.47 -18.91 -17.77
N LYS A 410 6.60 -19.09 -18.46
CA LYS A 410 7.92 -18.73 -17.93
C LYS A 410 8.18 -17.26 -18.20
N LYS A 411 8.85 -16.62 -17.25
CA LYS A 411 9.54 -15.35 -17.43
C LYS A 411 11.01 -15.59 -17.68
N SER A 412 11.62 -14.81 -18.55
CA SER A 412 13.07 -14.81 -18.63
C SER A 412 13.67 -14.26 -17.34
N ASN A 413 14.54 -15.04 -16.71
CA ASN A 413 15.31 -14.59 -15.56
C ASN A 413 16.50 -13.73 -16.03
N ILE A 414 16.87 -13.84 -17.30
CA ILE A 414 17.96 -13.06 -17.93
C ILE A 414 17.63 -11.58 -17.90
N SER A 415 16.47 -11.18 -18.42
CA SER A 415 16.03 -9.77 -18.44
C SER A 415 15.94 -9.20 -17.02
N VAL A 416 15.31 -9.94 -16.10
CA VAL A 416 15.21 -9.53 -14.68
C VAL A 416 16.59 -9.35 -14.03
N ALA A 417 17.53 -10.26 -14.29
CA ALA A 417 18.87 -10.19 -13.72
C ALA A 417 19.72 -9.06 -14.31
N ALA A 418 19.65 -8.91 -15.61
CA ALA A 418 20.40 -7.91 -16.36
C ALA A 418 19.90 -6.49 -16.06
N ASP A 419 18.57 -6.26 -16.08
CA ASP A 419 17.95 -4.97 -15.72
C ASP A 419 18.30 -4.56 -14.29
N TYR A 420 18.23 -5.51 -13.35
CA TYR A 420 18.61 -5.24 -11.97
C TYR A 420 20.07 -4.82 -11.86
N LEU A 421 21.00 -5.58 -12.47
CA LEU A 421 22.43 -5.28 -12.34
C LEU A 421 22.80 -3.96 -13.03
N ALA A 422 22.20 -3.67 -14.18
CA ALA A 422 22.35 -2.37 -14.85
C ALA A 422 21.86 -1.21 -13.96
N ALA A 423 20.67 -1.35 -13.36
CA ALA A 423 20.12 -0.38 -12.43
C ALA A 423 20.99 -0.25 -11.16
N HIS A 424 21.50 -1.36 -10.62
CA HIS A 424 22.34 -1.37 -9.43
C HIS A 424 23.66 -0.65 -9.65
N LEU A 425 24.33 -0.87 -10.79
CA LEU A 425 25.55 -0.16 -11.16
C LEU A 425 25.34 1.35 -11.25
N LEU A 426 24.17 1.79 -11.73
CA LEU A 426 23.85 3.20 -11.91
C LEU A 426 23.35 3.89 -10.64
N LEU A 427 22.55 3.19 -9.82
CA LEU A 427 21.72 3.81 -8.79
C LEU A 427 22.19 3.53 -7.36
N SER A 428 23.05 2.53 -7.10
CA SER A 428 23.38 2.14 -5.71
C SER A 428 24.05 3.25 -4.89
N GLU A 429 24.75 4.17 -5.55
CA GLU A 429 25.40 5.34 -4.92
C GLU A 429 24.55 6.62 -5.03
N ASN A 430 23.42 6.57 -5.74
CA ASN A 430 22.53 7.71 -5.87
C ASN A 430 21.80 7.97 -4.54
N PRO A 431 21.75 9.22 -4.02
CA PRO A 431 21.05 9.52 -2.76
C PRO A 431 19.58 9.09 -2.71
N ASN A 432 18.94 8.97 -3.88
CA ASN A 432 17.55 8.55 -3.99
C ASN A 432 17.32 7.06 -3.70
N TYR A 433 18.38 6.25 -3.70
CA TYR A 433 18.31 4.81 -3.49
C TYR A 433 19.30 4.37 -2.42
N TYR A 434 19.02 3.24 -1.78
CA TYR A 434 19.93 2.64 -0.81
C TYR A 434 20.03 1.13 -1.05
N PRO A 435 21.23 0.58 -1.30
CA PRO A 435 21.41 -0.84 -1.55
C PRO A 435 21.30 -1.63 -0.24
N ILE A 436 20.47 -2.67 -0.24
CA ILE A 436 20.24 -3.54 0.91
C ILE A 436 20.43 -4.98 0.47
N LEU A 437 21.18 -5.75 1.27
CA LEU A 437 21.23 -7.20 1.18
C LEU A 437 20.32 -7.79 2.25
N ASN A 438 19.27 -8.49 1.84
CA ASN A 438 18.42 -9.25 2.75
C ASN A 438 18.74 -10.74 2.66
N ILE A 439 18.70 -11.45 3.79
CA ILE A 439 18.86 -12.91 3.82
C ILE A 439 17.68 -13.57 4.54
N ARG A 440 17.35 -14.79 4.15
CA ARG A 440 16.42 -15.66 4.90
C ARG A 440 16.74 -17.13 4.69
N ARG A 441 16.17 -17.98 5.54
CA ARG A 441 16.20 -19.43 5.37
C ARG A 441 15.04 -19.89 4.50
N ASP A 442 15.35 -20.63 3.45
CA ASP A 442 14.36 -21.26 2.60
C ASP A 442 13.58 -22.34 3.36
N GLN A 443 12.27 -22.43 3.11
CA GLN A 443 11.42 -23.39 3.82
C GLN A 443 11.60 -24.83 3.33
N GLN A 444 11.95 -25.01 2.05
CA GLN A 444 12.07 -26.32 1.42
C GLN A 444 13.48 -26.87 1.56
N SER A 445 14.50 -26.09 1.17
CA SER A 445 15.90 -26.55 1.22
C SER A 445 16.54 -26.39 2.60
N GLY A 446 16.01 -25.49 3.44
CA GLY A 446 16.64 -25.12 4.70
C GLY A 446 17.93 -24.30 4.54
N GLU A 447 18.33 -23.97 3.31
CA GLU A 447 19.51 -23.15 3.03
C GLU A 447 19.23 -21.66 3.19
N ILE A 448 20.28 -20.92 3.51
CA ILE A 448 20.22 -19.45 3.53
C ILE A 448 20.48 -18.96 2.13
N TYR A 449 19.68 -17.99 1.69
CA TYR A 449 19.93 -17.27 0.46
C TYR A 449 19.59 -15.79 0.64
N GLY A 450 20.24 -15.00 -0.20
CA GLY A 450 20.17 -13.57 -0.26
C GLY A 450 19.25 -13.02 -1.35
N ARG A 451 18.91 -11.76 -1.16
CA ARG A 451 18.18 -10.89 -2.06
C ARG A 451 18.79 -9.50 -1.99
N MET A 452 19.05 -8.89 -3.13
CA MET A 452 19.53 -7.52 -3.23
C MET A 452 18.36 -6.60 -3.58
N GLU A 453 18.23 -5.50 -2.84
CA GLU A 453 17.21 -4.46 -2.99
C GLU A 453 17.85 -3.08 -3.20
N LEU A 454 17.42 -2.36 -4.22
CA LEU A 454 17.60 -0.92 -4.34
C LEU A 454 16.39 -0.23 -3.72
N PHE A 455 16.50 0.09 -2.44
CA PHE A 455 15.43 0.68 -1.66
C PHE A 455 15.25 2.16 -2.02
N THR A 456 14.04 2.55 -2.45
CA THR A 456 13.80 3.95 -2.85
C THR A 456 13.70 4.85 -1.61
N CYS A 457 14.64 5.76 -1.39
CA CYS A 457 14.57 6.70 -0.27
C CYS A 457 13.59 7.85 -0.54
N ILE A 458 13.53 8.34 -1.78
CA ILE A 458 12.84 9.59 -2.17
C ILE A 458 11.55 9.29 -2.97
N PRO A 459 10.35 9.45 -2.36
CA PRO A 459 9.09 9.06 -3.00
C PRO A 459 8.64 10.00 -4.12
N LYS A 460 9.02 11.30 -4.10
CA LYS A 460 8.65 12.28 -5.14
C LYS A 460 9.05 11.88 -6.56
N ASN A 461 10.05 11.02 -6.72
CA ASN A 461 10.45 10.49 -8.03
C ASN A 461 9.32 9.74 -8.74
N VAL A 462 8.37 9.20 -7.98
CA VAL A 462 7.18 8.48 -8.48
C VAL A 462 5.94 9.36 -8.41
N THR A 463 5.77 10.10 -7.31
CA THR A 463 4.52 10.81 -7.05
C THR A 463 4.42 12.13 -7.80
N ALA A 464 5.52 12.86 -8.01
CA ALA A 464 5.46 14.16 -8.69
C ALA A 464 4.97 14.04 -10.14
N PRO A 465 5.53 13.16 -11.00
CA PRO A 465 5.04 13.00 -12.37
C PRO A 465 3.57 12.60 -12.43
N LEU A 466 3.13 11.73 -11.51
CA LEU A 466 1.74 11.35 -11.39
C LEU A 466 0.88 12.56 -11.02
N PHE A 467 1.17 13.24 -9.93
CA PHE A 467 0.34 14.31 -9.37
C PHE A 467 0.26 15.55 -10.26
N ASP A 468 1.32 15.85 -11.00
CA ASP A 468 1.35 16.96 -11.95
C ASP A 468 0.45 16.68 -13.17
N SER A 469 0.31 15.42 -13.57
CA SER A 469 -0.52 15.04 -14.73
C SER A 469 -2.03 15.05 -14.46
N LEU A 470 -2.47 15.13 -13.20
CA LEU A 470 -3.88 14.93 -12.82
C LEU A 470 -4.76 16.17 -12.98
N GLY A 471 -6.00 15.95 -13.40
CA GLY A 471 -7.05 16.97 -13.49
C GLY A 471 -7.52 17.54 -12.14
N GLY A 472 -7.27 16.83 -11.05
CA GLY A 472 -7.56 17.24 -9.68
C GLY A 472 -6.98 16.25 -8.67
N LEU A 473 -6.55 16.75 -7.52
CA LEU A 473 -5.95 15.92 -6.47
C LEU A 473 -6.43 16.39 -5.10
N VAL A 474 -6.96 15.45 -4.31
CA VAL A 474 -7.33 15.65 -2.91
C VAL A 474 -6.56 14.65 -2.05
N LEU A 475 -5.69 15.16 -1.18
CA LEU A 475 -5.00 14.37 -0.17
C LEU A 475 -5.67 14.61 1.17
N MET A 476 -6.31 13.60 1.75
CA MET A 476 -6.98 13.73 3.03
C MET A 476 -6.49 12.71 4.06
N SER A 477 -6.44 13.12 5.32
CA SER A 477 -6.06 12.27 6.46
C SER A 477 -6.53 12.90 7.76
N ALA A 478 -6.64 12.11 8.83
CA ALA A 478 -6.89 12.66 10.17
C ALA A 478 -5.69 13.43 10.74
N THR A 479 -4.48 13.13 10.26
CA THR A 479 -3.21 13.64 10.78
C THR A 479 -2.23 13.93 9.64
N LEU A 480 -2.62 14.82 8.72
CA LEU A 480 -1.83 15.15 7.53
C LEU A 480 -0.74 16.20 7.77
N ARG A 481 -0.98 17.17 8.67
CA ARG A 481 -0.04 18.25 8.99
C ARG A 481 1.30 17.70 9.54
N PRO A 482 2.42 18.41 9.31
CA PRO A 482 2.53 19.68 8.58
C PRO A 482 2.39 19.52 7.06
N PHE A 483 1.67 20.43 6.40
CA PHE A 483 1.42 20.38 4.97
C PHE A 483 2.67 20.65 4.12
N SER A 484 3.62 21.45 4.63
CA SER A 484 4.91 21.71 3.99
C SER A 484 5.68 20.41 3.73
N MET A 485 5.74 19.52 4.72
CA MET A 485 6.40 18.23 4.59
C MET A 485 5.76 17.38 3.48
N ILE A 486 4.43 17.29 3.42
CA ILE A 486 3.71 16.54 2.37
C ILE A 486 4.00 17.10 0.99
N LYS A 487 4.01 18.42 0.84
CA LYS A 487 4.33 19.07 -0.45
C LYS A 487 5.75 18.74 -0.90
N GLU A 488 6.72 18.86 -0.01
CA GLU A 488 8.12 18.61 -0.34
C GLU A 488 8.39 17.13 -0.64
N THR A 489 7.95 16.21 0.23
CA THR A 489 8.30 14.78 0.09
C THR A 489 7.58 14.10 -1.06
N LEU A 490 6.37 14.55 -1.40
CA LEU A 490 5.61 14.03 -2.54
C LEU A 490 5.86 14.83 -3.84
N GLY A 491 6.61 15.93 -3.78
CA GLY A 491 6.96 16.77 -4.93
C GLY A 491 5.75 17.51 -5.53
N ILE A 492 4.91 18.10 -4.67
CA ILE A 492 3.75 18.89 -5.10
C ILE A 492 4.20 20.33 -5.31
N GLU A 493 4.39 20.71 -6.57
CA GLU A 493 4.74 22.09 -6.96
C GLU A 493 3.51 22.95 -7.31
N ARG A 494 2.38 22.29 -7.63
CA ARG A 494 1.10 22.95 -7.90
C ARG A 494 0.63 23.77 -6.70
N ALA A 495 -0.08 24.86 -7.01
CA ALA A 495 -0.78 25.65 -5.99
C ALA A 495 -1.71 24.75 -5.17
N CYS A 496 -1.73 24.97 -3.85
CA CYS A 496 -2.43 24.12 -2.90
C CYS A 496 -3.41 24.91 -2.05
N THR A 497 -4.61 24.36 -1.88
CA THR A 497 -5.55 24.79 -0.85
C THR A 497 -5.37 23.89 0.39
N GLU A 498 -4.92 24.48 1.50
CA GLU A 498 -4.72 23.80 2.78
C GLU A 498 -5.97 23.96 3.66
N ILE A 499 -6.58 22.85 4.03
CA ILE A 499 -7.80 22.81 4.85
C ILE A 499 -7.47 22.03 6.12
N ALA A 500 -7.59 22.68 7.28
CA ALA A 500 -7.45 22.04 8.57
C ALA A 500 -8.60 22.46 9.48
N PHE A 501 -9.33 21.48 10.01
CA PHE A 501 -10.36 21.74 11.02
C PHE A 501 -10.00 21.05 12.34
N PRO A 502 -10.02 21.79 13.46
CA PRO A 502 -9.76 21.22 14.78
C PRO A 502 -10.90 20.27 15.19
N LEU A 503 -10.68 19.53 16.29
CA LEU A 503 -11.71 18.71 16.92
C LEU A 503 -12.90 19.58 17.35
N THR A 504 -14.02 19.45 16.66
CA THR A 504 -15.28 20.17 16.96
C THR A 504 -16.07 19.56 18.11
N PHE A 505 -15.59 18.47 18.71
CA PHE A 505 -16.26 17.84 19.84
C PHE A 505 -16.26 18.76 21.07
N PRO A 506 -17.12 18.56 22.08
CA PRO A 506 -17.12 19.41 23.27
C PRO A 506 -15.83 19.23 24.09
N ALA A 507 -15.16 20.33 24.46
CA ALA A 507 -13.96 20.26 25.32
C ALA A 507 -14.25 19.59 26.67
N LYS A 508 -15.46 19.74 27.20
CA LYS A 508 -15.91 19.04 28.41
C LYS A 508 -15.89 17.52 28.28
N ASN A 509 -15.95 16.96 27.07
CA ASN A 509 -15.99 15.52 26.81
C ASN A 509 -14.60 14.92 26.57
N ARG A 510 -13.53 15.71 26.62
CA ARG A 510 -12.18 15.20 26.42
C ARG A 510 -11.17 15.89 27.32
N LYS A 511 -10.18 15.11 27.76
CA LYS A 511 -9.00 15.65 28.46
C LYS A 511 -7.74 14.99 27.90
N THR A 512 -6.70 15.79 27.70
CA THR A 512 -5.38 15.32 27.29
C THR A 512 -4.37 15.69 28.35
N PHE A 513 -3.82 14.69 29.04
CA PHE A 513 -2.85 14.87 30.10
C PHE A 513 -1.44 14.48 29.63
N ALA A 514 -0.48 15.39 29.76
CA ALA A 514 0.94 15.12 29.54
C ALA A 514 1.59 14.80 30.90
N VAL A 515 1.78 13.50 31.16
CA VAL A 515 2.23 13.00 32.46
C VAL A 515 3.75 13.04 32.55
N SER A 516 4.25 13.69 33.60
CA SER A 516 5.68 13.95 33.86
C SER A 516 6.48 12.71 34.32
N VAL A 517 6.45 11.62 33.56
CA VAL A 517 7.41 10.51 33.77
C VAL A 517 8.76 10.85 33.13
N PRO A 518 9.89 10.36 33.67
CA PRO A 518 11.20 10.60 33.06
C PRO A 518 11.21 10.24 31.57
N PRO A 519 11.94 10.99 30.71
CA PRO A 519 12.00 10.69 29.29
C PRO A 519 12.45 9.25 29.04
N LEU A 520 11.62 8.47 28.35
CA LEU A 520 11.82 7.03 28.16
C LEU A 520 12.81 6.75 27.03
N PHE A 521 14.00 7.33 27.12
CA PHE A 521 15.12 6.96 26.27
C PHE A 521 15.58 5.54 26.57
N SER A 522 16.12 4.85 25.57
CA SER A 522 16.69 3.51 25.73
C SER A 522 17.70 3.42 26.88
N SER A 523 18.45 4.48 27.15
CA SER A 523 19.47 4.55 28.21
C SER A 523 18.91 4.74 29.62
N ARG A 524 17.62 5.06 29.78
CA ARG A 524 17.03 5.43 31.08
C ARG A 524 15.75 4.67 31.42
N ARG A 525 15.13 4.00 30.45
CA ARG A 525 13.87 3.28 30.65
C ARG A 525 13.95 2.09 31.61
N ASP A 526 15.15 1.56 31.85
CA ASP A 526 15.38 0.44 32.79
C ASP A 526 15.70 0.90 34.23
N ASP A 527 15.74 2.21 34.46
CA ASP A 527 15.91 2.76 35.80
C ASP A 527 14.70 2.44 36.69
N ALA A 528 14.96 1.97 37.91
CA ALA A 528 13.92 1.49 38.82
C ALA A 528 12.90 2.58 39.19
N GLN A 529 13.35 3.84 39.36
CA GLN A 529 12.45 4.95 39.66
C GLN A 529 11.56 5.29 38.46
N THR A 530 12.14 5.26 37.27
CA THR A 530 11.42 5.49 36.01
C THR A 530 10.35 4.42 35.79
N LEU A 531 10.69 3.15 35.99
CA LEU A 531 9.76 2.03 35.86
C LEU A 531 8.59 2.13 36.84
N ALA A 532 8.89 2.40 38.12
CA ALA A 532 7.87 2.59 39.15
C ALA A 532 6.94 3.76 38.81
N ALA A 533 7.48 4.91 38.38
CA ALA A 533 6.68 6.07 38.01
C ALA A 533 5.73 5.80 36.82
N VAL A 534 6.18 5.01 35.84
CA VAL A 534 5.35 4.60 34.70
C VAL A 534 4.29 3.59 35.13
N GLU A 535 4.66 2.59 35.93
CA GLU A 535 3.74 1.60 36.48
C GLU A 535 2.64 2.27 37.31
N ASP A 536 3.02 3.12 38.26
CA ASP A 536 2.10 3.86 39.13
C ASP A 536 1.11 4.69 38.31
N ALA A 537 1.58 5.41 37.29
CA ALA A 537 0.72 6.20 36.42
C ALA A 537 -0.26 5.33 35.61
N ILE A 538 0.21 4.21 35.06
CA ILE A 538 -0.64 3.29 34.27
C ILE A 538 -1.69 2.64 35.16
N VAL A 539 -1.29 2.08 36.30
CA VAL A 539 -2.21 1.42 37.24
C VAL A 539 -3.23 2.42 37.77
N SER A 540 -2.79 3.61 38.18
CA SER A 540 -3.69 4.68 38.64
C SER A 540 -4.74 5.02 37.58
N ALA A 541 -4.33 5.09 36.30
CA ALA A 541 -5.25 5.36 35.22
C ALA A 541 -6.25 4.22 34.98
N ILE A 542 -5.79 2.96 35.00
CA ILE A 542 -6.64 1.77 34.83
C ILE A 542 -7.71 1.69 35.92
N LEU A 543 -7.35 1.99 37.17
CA LEU A 543 -8.27 1.91 38.30
C LEU A 543 -9.25 3.10 38.34
N ALA A 544 -8.81 4.29 37.89
CA ALA A 544 -9.63 5.50 37.88
C ALA A 544 -10.56 5.62 36.67
N THR A 545 -10.30 4.89 35.58
CA THR A 545 -11.12 4.98 34.36
C THR A 545 -12.49 4.31 34.53
N ASP A 546 -13.51 4.91 33.94
CA ASP A 546 -14.85 4.30 33.85
C ASP A 546 -15.05 3.66 32.47
N GLY A 547 -14.53 2.45 32.31
CA GLY A 547 -14.62 1.64 31.09
C GLY A 547 -13.26 1.13 30.61
N ASN A 548 -13.20 0.78 29.33
CA ASN A 548 -12.03 0.16 28.73
C ASN A 548 -10.83 1.12 28.56
N THR A 549 -9.62 0.62 28.82
CA THR A 549 -8.34 1.33 28.63
C THR A 549 -7.51 0.70 27.51
N LEU A 550 -7.06 1.52 26.57
CA LEU A 550 -6.15 1.12 25.49
C LEU A 550 -4.76 1.68 25.76
N ILE A 551 -3.73 0.83 25.74
CA ILE A 551 -2.36 1.23 26.04
C ILE A 551 -1.47 0.94 24.83
N TYR A 552 -0.77 1.96 24.35
CA TYR A 552 0.25 1.84 23.30
C TYR A 552 1.64 2.11 23.88
N PHE A 553 2.52 1.12 23.78
CA PHE A 553 3.93 1.25 24.11
C PHE A 553 4.79 1.59 22.88
N GLN A 554 6.00 2.09 23.13
CA GLN A 554 6.99 2.40 22.10
C GLN A 554 7.47 1.19 21.29
N SER A 555 7.45 -0.02 21.85
CA SER A 555 7.88 -1.25 21.18
C SER A 555 7.13 -2.46 21.71
N PHE A 556 7.15 -3.55 20.93
CA PHE A 556 6.59 -4.84 21.35
C PHE A 556 7.21 -5.34 22.67
N SER A 557 8.53 -5.26 22.81
CA SER A 557 9.24 -5.71 24.02
C SER A 557 8.79 -4.97 25.29
N GLU A 558 8.51 -3.67 25.17
CA GLU A 558 8.01 -2.87 26.29
C GLU A 558 6.56 -3.21 26.59
N ALA A 559 5.73 -3.41 25.54
CA ALA A 559 4.35 -3.87 25.71
C ALA A 559 4.29 -5.20 26.47
N GLU A 560 5.09 -6.19 26.05
CA GLU A 560 5.17 -7.52 26.67
C GLU A 560 5.60 -7.44 28.14
N ARG A 561 6.63 -6.64 28.44
CA ARG A 561 7.10 -6.39 29.81
C ARG A 561 5.96 -5.92 30.71
N TYR A 562 5.23 -4.89 30.29
CA TYR A 562 4.16 -4.30 31.10
C TYR A 562 2.91 -5.17 31.14
N VAL A 563 2.63 -6.01 30.14
CA VAL A 563 1.56 -7.01 30.23
C VAL A 563 1.81 -7.95 31.41
N HIS A 564 3.05 -8.40 31.60
CA HIS A 564 3.40 -9.26 32.74
C HIS A 564 3.21 -8.53 34.08
N VAL A 565 3.63 -7.27 34.17
CA VAL A 565 3.44 -6.42 35.36
C VAL A 565 1.95 -6.27 35.68
N LEU A 566 1.15 -5.86 34.70
CA LEU A 566 -0.28 -5.59 34.89
C LEU A 566 -1.08 -6.84 35.25
N LYS A 567 -0.78 -7.99 34.64
CA LYS A 567 -1.45 -9.27 34.95
C LYS A 567 -1.20 -9.74 36.38
N ASN A 568 -0.05 -9.37 36.98
CA ASN A 568 0.33 -9.77 38.34
C ASN A 568 0.08 -8.67 39.39
N HIS A 569 -0.42 -7.51 38.99
CA HIS A 569 -0.64 -6.40 39.91
C HIS A 569 -1.86 -6.65 40.82
N GLU A 570 -1.66 -6.61 42.14
CA GLU A 570 -2.65 -6.98 43.16
C GLU A 570 -4.02 -6.29 42.97
N LYS A 571 -4.02 -4.96 42.80
CA LYS A 571 -5.28 -4.19 42.63
C LYS A 571 -6.04 -4.57 41.36
N ILE A 572 -5.34 -4.81 40.24
CA ILE A 572 -5.96 -5.16 38.95
C ILE A 572 -6.61 -6.54 39.05
N GLN A 573 -5.93 -7.50 39.70
CA GLN A 573 -6.47 -8.82 39.97
C GLN A 573 -7.68 -8.76 40.92
N SER A 574 -7.60 -7.96 41.99
CA SER A 574 -8.67 -7.83 42.97
C SER A 574 -9.98 -7.28 42.37
N GLU A 575 -9.88 -6.40 41.38
CA GLU A 575 -11.02 -5.84 40.64
C GLU A 575 -11.42 -6.68 39.42
N SER A 576 -10.75 -7.83 39.19
CA SER A 576 -11.01 -8.74 38.06
C SER A 576 -10.97 -8.06 36.69
N ILE A 577 -10.05 -7.12 36.49
CA ILE A 577 -9.91 -6.37 35.23
C ILE A 577 -9.07 -7.21 34.24
N PRO A 578 -9.63 -7.67 33.10
CA PRO A 578 -8.86 -8.47 32.14
C PRO A 578 -7.78 -7.64 31.44
N VAL A 579 -6.59 -8.24 31.29
CA VAL A 579 -5.46 -7.66 30.53
C VAL A 579 -5.23 -8.48 29.26
N LEU A 580 -5.62 -7.87 28.15
CA LEU A 580 -5.55 -8.38 26.78
C LEU A 580 -4.28 -7.87 26.08
N PHE A 581 -3.68 -8.68 25.21
CA PHE A 581 -2.41 -8.36 24.55
C PHE A 581 -2.45 -8.62 23.04
N ASP A 582 -1.96 -7.65 22.27
CA ASP A 582 -1.70 -7.74 20.83
C ASP A 582 -0.38 -8.46 20.57
N GLU A 583 -0.42 -9.80 20.55
CA GLU A 583 0.76 -10.65 20.36
C GLU A 583 1.34 -10.57 18.95
N ALA A 584 2.67 -10.50 18.85
CA ALA A 584 3.36 -10.45 17.57
C ALA A 584 3.15 -11.74 16.77
N GLY A 585 2.66 -11.61 15.53
CA GLY A 585 2.43 -12.75 14.63
C GLY A 585 1.12 -13.49 14.88
N VAL A 586 0.28 -13.04 15.83
CA VAL A 586 -1.08 -13.54 16.06
C VAL A 586 -2.08 -12.55 15.48
N SER A 587 -3.20 -13.04 14.95
CA SER A 587 -4.28 -12.16 14.48
C SER A 587 -4.90 -11.43 15.67
N SER A 588 -4.91 -10.10 15.60
CA SER A 588 -5.44 -9.24 16.65
C SER A 588 -6.98 -9.17 16.68
N ASN A 589 -7.66 -9.84 15.73
CA ASN A 589 -9.12 -9.81 15.61
C ASN A 589 -9.85 -10.33 16.86
N ALA A 590 -9.44 -11.50 17.37
CA ALA A 590 -10.12 -12.12 18.52
C ALA A 590 -10.00 -11.27 19.78
N VAL A 591 -8.79 -10.80 20.06
CA VAL A 591 -8.48 -9.95 21.23
C VAL A 591 -9.23 -8.62 21.14
N ARG A 592 -9.31 -8.03 19.94
CA ARG A 592 -10.07 -6.80 19.68
C ARG A 592 -11.57 -6.99 19.91
N GLU A 593 -12.15 -8.07 19.38
CA GLU A 593 -13.58 -8.37 19.55
C GLU A 593 -13.94 -8.61 21.02
N GLU A 594 -13.07 -9.32 21.75
CA GLU A 594 -13.21 -9.50 23.19
C GLU A 594 -13.16 -8.16 23.93
N PHE A 595 -12.17 -7.30 23.62
CA PHE A 595 -12.07 -5.96 24.20
C PHE A 595 -13.35 -5.15 23.96
N PHE A 596 -13.85 -5.11 22.73
CA PHE A 596 -15.08 -4.37 22.38
C PHE A 596 -16.29 -4.87 23.15
N LYS A 597 -16.47 -6.20 23.21
CA LYS A 597 -17.56 -6.82 23.94
C LYS A 597 -17.55 -6.45 25.43
N ILE A 598 -16.38 -6.41 26.06
CA ILE A 598 -16.25 -6.02 27.47
C ILE A 598 -16.66 -4.55 27.67
N GLY A 599 -16.14 -3.65 26.83
CA GLY A 599 -16.44 -2.21 26.93
C GLY A 599 -17.91 -1.89 26.68
N GLU A 600 -18.51 -2.53 25.66
CA GLU A 600 -19.94 -2.39 25.36
C GLU A 600 -20.83 -2.90 26.50
N SER A 601 -20.37 -3.87 27.29
CA SER A 601 -21.06 -4.34 28.50
C SER A 601 -20.94 -3.40 29.72
N GLY A 602 -20.24 -2.26 29.57
CA GLY A 602 -19.98 -1.32 30.66
C GLY A 602 -18.94 -1.80 31.67
N LYS A 603 -18.19 -2.86 31.35
CA LYS A 603 -17.12 -3.40 32.20
C LYS A 603 -15.77 -2.77 31.82
N ARG A 604 -14.78 -2.98 32.69
CA ARG A 604 -13.41 -2.48 32.51
C ARG A 604 -12.52 -3.62 32.00
N SER A 605 -11.72 -3.32 30.99
CA SER A 605 -10.59 -4.16 30.54
C SER A 605 -9.46 -3.29 30.02
N VAL A 606 -8.28 -3.89 29.92
CA VAL A 606 -7.07 -3.25 29.40
C VAL A 606 -6.65 -4.00 28.14
N LEU A 607 -6.45 -3.28 27.05
CA LEU A 607 -5.83 -3.80 25.84
C LEU A 607 -4.46 -3.15 25.66
N VAL A 608 -3.42 -3.98 25.68
CA VAL A 608 -2.04 -3.55 25.48
C VAL A 608 -1.61 -3.86 24.05
N SER A 609 -1.08 -2.85 23.38
CA SER A 609 -0.43 -2.96 22.06
C SER A 609 0.78 -1.99 22.03
N TYR A 610 1.36 -1.82 20.86
CA TYR A 610 2.49 -0.92 20.61
C TYR A 610 2.16 -0.03 19.41
N ILE A 611 2.81 1.14 19.34
CA ILE A 611 2.42 2.20 18.38
C ILE A 611 2.58 1.79 16.90
N LEU A 612 3.47 0.81 16.64
CA LEU A 612 3.71 0.21 15.32
C LEU A 612 2.87 -1.07 15.07
N GLY A 613 2.03 -1.46 16.02
CA GLY A 613 1.23 -2.69 15.97
C GLY A 613 0.00 -2.57 15.10
N THR A 614 -0.66 -3.69 14.84
CA THR A 614 -1.85 -3.74 13.95
C THR A 614 -3.05 -3.01 14.54
N LEU A 615 -3.08 -2.83 15.86
CA LEU A 615 -4.19 -2.20 16.56
C LEU A 615 -4.12 -0.66 16.61
N SER A 616 -3.06 -0.04 16.09
CA SER A 616 -2.89 1.42 16.10
C SER A 616 -3.50 2.14 14.89
N GLU A 617 -3.73 1.43 13.78
CA GLU A 617 -4.25 1.95 12.51
C GLU A 617 -5.59 1.31 12.10
N GLY A 618 -6.44 2.03 11.35
CA GLY A 618 -7.63 1.47 10.69
C GLY A 618 -8.81 0.98 11.55
N ILE A 619 -8.70 0.90 12.88
CA ILE A 619 -9.75 0.28 13.72
C ILE A 619 -10.72 1.30 14.34
N ASP A 620 -11.99 0.89 14.49
CA ASP A 620 -13.06 1.71 15.04
C ASP A 620 -13.47 1.41 16.49
N PHE A 621 -13.06 2.28 17.40
CA PHE A 621 -13.26 2.19 18.87
C PHE A 621 -14.42 3.08 19.37
N GLN A 622 -15.50 3.22 18.59
CA GLN A 622 -16.64 4.08 18.95
C GLN A 622 -17.38 3.67 20.23
N GLY A 623 -17.92 4.67 20.94
CA GLY A 623 -18.85 4.49 22.05
C GLY A 623 -18.16 3.98 23.32
N LYS A 624 -18.74 2.96 23.98
CA LYS A 624 -18.20 2.41 25.23
C LYS A 624 -17.00 1.47 25.02
N ARG A 625 -16.52 1.29 23.78
CA ARG A 625 -15.43 0.37 23.43
C ARG A 625 -14.07 0.76 24.00
N ALA A 626 -13.78 2.05 24.12
CA ALA A 626 -12.58 2.58 24.77
C ALA A 626 -12.86 3.97 25.37
N ARG A 627 -12.49 4.17 26.63
CA ARG A 627 -12.71 5.43 27.39
C ARG A 627 -11.43 6.14 27.76
N THR A 628 -10.32 5.40 27.81
CA THR A 628 -9.01 5.95 28.10
C THR A 628 -8.00 5.39 27.12
N VAL A 629 -7.13 6.26 26.57
CA VAL A 629 -5.95 5.85 25.79
C VAL A 629 -4.71 6.35 26.48
N ILE A 630 -3.74 5.48 26.64
CA ILE A 630 -2.44 5.76 27.26
C ILE A 630 -1.37 5.50 26.21
N VAL A 631 -0.57 6.53 25.90
CA VAL A 631 0.61 6.42 25.04
C VAL A 631 1.84 6.50 25.92
N VAL A 632 2.61 5.41 26.00
CA VAL A 632 3.78 5.28 26.87
C VAL A 632 5.04 5.46 26.04
N GLY A 633 5.72 6.60 26.26
CA GLY A 633 6.86 7.03 25.46
C GLY A 633 6.46 7.61 24.10
N VAL A 634 7.43 8.21 23.41
CA VAL A 634 7.20 8.83 22.10
C VAL A 634 7.07 7.80 20.97
N GLY A 635 7.69 6.62 21.12
CA GLY A 635 7.54 5.55 20.13
C GLY A 635 8.28 5.78 18.82
N TYR A 636 9.48 6.39 18.86
CA TYR A 636 10.33 6.51 17.68
C TYR A 636 10.60 5.13 17.06
N PRO A 637 10.57 5.01 15.72
CA PRO A 637 10.89 3.76 15.08
C PRO A 637 12.35 3.37 15.37
N ALA A 638 12.65 2.07 15.33
CA ALA A 638 14.02 1.61 15.44
C ALA A 638 14.86 2.26 14.31
N LEU A 639 15.93 2.95 14.67
CA LEU A 639 16.84 3.61 13.72
C LEU A 639 17.71 2.58 12.99
N ASN A 640 17.05 1.73 12.20
CA ASN A 640 17.66 0.78 11.29
C ASN A 640 18.23 1.49 10.05
N ASP A 641 18.97 0.75 9.24
CA ASP A 641 19.64 1.31 8.07
C ASP A 641 18.67 1.90 7.05
N ARG A 642 17.47 1.32 6.89
CA ARG A 642 16.42 1.86 6.01
C ARG A 642 16.00 3.27 6.43
N ILE A 643 15.70 3.46 7.71
CA ILE A 643 15.26 4.76 8.24
C ILE A 643 16.41 5.77 8.18
N ARG A 644 17.63 5.36 8.54
CA ARG A 644 18.82 6.22 8.44
C ARG A 644 19.12 6.62 7.00
N ALA A 645 18.89 5.72 6.03
CA ALA A 645 19.10 6.02 4.62
C ALA A 645 18.06 7.02 4.09
N VAL A 646 16.81 6.93 4.56
CA VAL A 646 15.77 7.94 4.27
C VAL A 646 16.12 9.28 4.92
N GLU A 647 16.51 9.28 6.19
CA GLU A 647 16.98 10.47 6.92
C GLU A 647 18.12 11.16 6.15
N ALA A 648 19.18 10.43 5.81
CA ALA A 648 20.31 10.96 5.06
C ALA A 648 19.91 11.46 3.66
N ALA A 649 19.05 10.73 2.95
CA ALA A 649 18.54 11.17 1.64
C ALA A 649 17.72 12.46 1.75
N TYR A 650 16.90 12.58 2.79
CA TYR A 650 16.05 13.73 3.04
C TYR A 650 16.88 14.96 3.42
N ASP A 651 17.94 14.81 4.21
CA ASP A 651 18.88 15.91 4.49
C ASP A 651 19.55 16.43 3.21
N ILE A 652 19.96 15.53 2.32
CA ILE A 652 20.57 15.90 1.02
C ILE A 652 19.56 16.62 0.11
N VAL A 653 18.33 16.11 0.01
CA VAL A 653 17.36 16.54 -1.00
C VAL A 653 16.51 17.73 -0.55
N PHE A 654 16.16 17.81 0.73
CA PHE A 654 15.26 18.83 1.28
C PHE A 654 15.98 19.86 2.17
N GLY A 655 17.23 19.58 2.56
CA GLY A 655 18.10 20.46 3.34
C GLY A 655 18.37 19.93 4.75
N ASP A 656 19.48 20.39 5.32
CA ASP A 656 19.97 19.96 6.63
C ASP A 656 18.88 20.02 7.72
N LYS A 657 18.79 18.94 8.50
CA LYS A 657 17.86 18.69 9.63
C LYS A 657 16.46 18.26 9.23
N LYS A 658 16.08 18.36 7.95
CA LYS A 658 14.78 17.84 7.49
C LYS A 658 14.75 16.31 7.46
N GLY A 659 15.91 15.64 7.42
CA GLY A 659 16.00 14.19 7.55
C GLY A 659 15.33 13.67 8.81
N TRP A 660 15.78 14.16 9.98
CA TRP A 660 15.18 13.77 11.25
C TRP A 660 13.71 14.19 11.35
N GLU A 661 13.38 15.41 10.93
CA GLU A 661 12.03 15.96 11.03
C GLU A 661 11.03 15.16 10.19
N PHE A 662 11.28 15.03 8.89
CA PHE A 662 10.35 14.43 7.94
C PHE A 662 10.37 12.90 7.98
N ALA A 663 11.52 12.25 8.17
CA ALA A 663 11.59 10.79 8.12
C ALA A 663 11.22 10.11 9.45
N ILE A 664 11.43 10.79 10.59
CA ILE A 664 11.34 10.15 11.91
C ILE A 664 10.33 10.87 12.79
N SER A 665 10.52 12.16 13.05
CA SER A 665 9.78 12.90 14.06
C SER A 665 8.31 13.11 13.68
N VAL A 666 8.03 13.69 12.51
CA VAL A 666 6.66 13.93 12.02
C VAL A 666 5.85 12.62 11.93
N PRO A 667 6.36 11.54 11.30
CA PRO A 667 5.65 10.25 11.27
C PRO A 667 5.37 9.68 12.67
N THR A 668 6.30 9.85 13.61
CA THR A 668 6.12 9.37 15.00
C THR A 668 4.97 10.11 15.68
N ILE A 669 4.94 11.45 15.59
CA ILE A 669 3.87 12.25 16.20
C ILE A 669 2.53 12.05 15.51
N ARG A 670 2.49 11.85 14.18
CA ARG A 670 1.26 11.44 13.49
C ARG A 670 0.66 10.17 14.10
N ARG A 671 1.48 9.14 14.39
CA ARG A 671 0.99 7.91 15.04
C ARG A 671 0.48 8.16 16.46
N VAL A 672 1.14 9.01 17.24
CA VAL A 672 0.65 9.40 18.58
C VAL A 672 -0.71 10.09 18.46
N ARG A 673 -0.87 11.02 17.52
CA ARG A 673 -2.15 11.70 17.22
C ARG A 673 -3.24 10.71 16.78
N GLN A 674 -2.90 9.71 15.97
CA GLN A 674 -3.83 8.64 15.57
C GLN A 674 -4.27 7.77 16.75
N ALA A 675 -3.35 7.42 17.64
CA ALA A 675 -3.66 6.70 18.88
C ALA A 675 -4.60 7.52 19.78
N MET A 676 -4.33 8.82 19.95
CA MET A 676 -5.21 9.74 20.69
C MET A 676 -6.62 9.83 20.08
N GLY A 677 -6.72 9.73 18.76
CA GLY A 677 -7.99 9.72 18.01
C GLY A 677 -8.81 8.42 18.12
N ARG A 678 -8.40 7.45 18.95
CA ARG A 678 -9.15 6.19 19.16
C ARG A 678 -10.29 6.33 20.18
N VAL A 679 -10.20 7.26 21.14
CA VAL A 679 -11.10 7.30 22.31
C VAL A 679 -12.21 8.35 22.23
N VAL A 680 -12.11 9.35 21.35
CA VAL A 680 -13.18 10.36 21.18
C VAL A 680 -13.47 10.51 19.70
N ARG A 681 -14.61 9.97 19.24
CA ARG A 681 -14.94 9.87 17.81
C ARG A 681 -16.27 10.48 17.37
N SER A 682 -17.13 10.84 18.32
CA SER A 682 -18.36 11.57 18.04
C SER A 682 -18.56 12.70 19.06
N PRO A 683 -19.46 13.67 18.79
CA PRO A 683 -19.76 14.74 19.74
C PRO A 683 -20.29 14.24 21.09
N ASP A 684 -20.98 13.09 21.11
CA ASP A 684 -21.57 12.48 22.29
C ASP A 684 -20.58 11.57 23.04
N ASP A 685 -19.46 11.25 22.39
CA ASP A 685 -18.42 10.43 22.98
C ASP A 685 -17.59 11.23 24.00
N PHE A 686 -17.04 10.53 24.98
CA PHE A 686 -16.13 11.13 25.95
C PHE A 686 -15.02 10.17 26.35
N GLY A 687 -13.87 10.75 26.69
CA GLY A 687 -12.75 9.97 27.19
C GLY A 687 -11.49 10.78 27.45
N VAL A 688 -10.49 10.09 27.98
CA VAL A 688 -9.23 10.69 28.44
C VAL A 688 -8.05 10.16 27.62
N ARG A 689 -7.11 11.04 27.31
CA ARG A 689 -5.85 10.73 26.63
C ARG A 689 -4.70 11.02 27.58
N LEU A 690 -3.86 10.04 27.86
CA LEU A 690 -2.66 10.21 28.67
C LEU A 690 -1.43 9.99 27.81
N LEU A 691 -0.51 10.96 27.83
CA LEU A 691 0.78 10.90 27.18
C LEU A 691 1.86 10.79 28.26
N LEU A 692 2.38 9.58 28.47
CA LEU A 692 3.35 9.27 29.53
C LEU A 692 4.76 9.42 28.97
N ASP A 693 5.24 10.66 28.92
CA ASP A 693 6.65 11.02 28.71
C ASP A 693 6.83 12.54 28.96
N ALA A 694 7.84 12.94 29.74
CA ALA A 694 8.13 14.36 29.95
C ALA A 694 8.39 15.13 28.63
N ARG A 695 8.76 14.47 27.52
CA ARG A 695 8.93 15.09 26.20
C ARG A 695 7.65 15.65 25.58
N PHE A 696 6.47 15.20 26.04
CA PHE A 696 5.18 15.75 25.61
C PHE A 696 4.81 17.05 26.33
N GLN A 697 5.46 17.37 27.45
CA GLN A 697 5.07 18.51 28.27
C GLN A 697 5.45 19.84 27.63
N LYS A 698 4.70 20.91 27.95
CA LYS A 698 5.03 22.27 27.48
C LYS A 698 6.40 22.72 27.99
N LYS A 699 6.72 22.38 29.26
CA LYS A 699 8.02 22.69 29.88
C LYS A 699 9.20 21.95 29.23
N SER A 700 8.95 20.93 28.43
CA SER A 700 10.01 20.18 27.74
C SER A 700 10.73 21.01 26.68
N VAL A 701 10.07 22.01 26.09
CA VAL A 701 10.66 22.86 25.04
C VAL A 701 11.95 23.54 25.53
N SER A 702 11.93 24.09 26.75
CA SER A 702 13.11 24.75 27.34
C SER A 702 14.07 23.78 28.03
N ARG A 703 13.58 22.63 28.54
CA ARG A 703 14.39 21.68 29.32
C ARG A 703 15.09 20.62 28.45
N LEU A 704 14.44 20.17 27.38
CA LEU A 704 14.88 19.05 26.53
C LEU A 704 15.25 19.50 25.12
N TRP A 705 15.02 20.77 24.75
CA TRP A 705 15.42 21.37 23.48
C TRP A 705 14.97 20.49 22.30
N LYS A 706 15.92 19.99 21.49
CA LYS A 706 15.66 19.16 20.31
C LYS A 706 14.96 17.81 20.60
N TYR A 707 14.92 17.39 21.86
CA TYR A 707 14.24 16.14 22.25
C TYR A 707 12.79 16.35 22.69
N SER A 708 12.35 17.61 22.83
CA SER A 708 10.94 17.93 23.01
C SER A 708 10.16 17.56 21.75
N VAL A 709 8.98 16.94 21.94
CA VAL A 709 8.04 16.71 20.84
C VAL A 709 6.82 17.62 20.91
N TYR A 710 6.72 18.46 21.95
CA TYR A 710 5.57 19.34 22.16
C TYR A 710 5.28 20.20 20.94
N ASN A 711 6.30 20.85 20.36
CA ASN A 711 6.14 21.74 19.20
C ASN A 711 5.84 21.02 17.87
N GLN A 712 5.85 19.69 17.83
CA GLN A 712 5.51 18.91 16.63
C GLN A 712 4.01 18.66 16.52
N PHE A 713 3.26 18.86 17.61
CA PHE A 713 1.80 18.84 17.58
C PHE A 713 1.27 20.17 17.04
N PRO A 714 0.14 20.15 16.31
CA PRO A 714 -0.55 21.39 15.93
C PRO A 714 -0.88 22.27 17.14
N GLU A 715 -0.92 23.58 16.92
CA GLU A 715 -1.20 24.57 17.98
C GLU A 715 -2.48 24.28 18.74
N GLU A 716 -3.57 23.94 18.03
CA GLU A 716 -4.87 23.69 18.65
C GLU A 716 -4.85 22.44 19.55
N GLU A 717 -4.04 21.43 19.23
CA GLU A 717 -3.87 20.24 20.06
C GLU A 717 -2.99 20.53 21.28
N ARG A 718 -1.92 21.33 21.10
CA ARG A 718 -0.99 21.72 22.18
C ARG A 718 -1.66 22.54 23.28
N GLU A 719 -2.70 23.30 22.95
CA GLU A 719 -3.50 24.06 23.90
C GLU A 719 -4.38 23.16 24.79
N GLU A 720 -4.71 21.94 24.36
CA GLU A 720 -5.47 20.98 25.16
C GLU A 720 -4.62 20.24 26.21
N PHE A 721 -3.29 20.32 26.10
CA PHE A 721 -2.38 19.53 26.94
C PHE A 721 -2.31 20.10 28.35
N MET A 722 -2.64 19.26 29.33
CA MET A 722 -2.50 19.55 30.74
C MET A 722 -1.29 18.81 31.32
N ASP A 723 -0.23 19.54 31.67
CA ASP A 723 0.97 18.98 32.30
C ASP A 723 0.62 18.54 33.74
N ILE A 724 0.73 17.24 34.05
CA ILE A 724 0.50 16.69 35.40
C ILE A 724 1.63 15.75 35.83
N SER A 725 1.75 15.50 37.13
CA SER A 725 2.63 14.47 37.69
C SER A 725 1.96 13.09 37.71
N PRO A 726 2.73 11.99 37.82
CA PRO A 726 2.18 10.64 37.98
C PRO A 726 1.18 10.51 39.14
N ALA A 727 1.43 11.22 40.25
CA ALA A 727 0.59 11.18 41.45
C ALA A 727 -0.79 11.85 41.27
N GLU A 728 -0.92 12.77 40.30
CA GLU A 728 -2.16 13.49 40.03
C GLU A 728 -3.12 12.71 39.10
N VAL A 729 -2.63 11.65 38.45
CA VAL A 729 -3.39 10.89 37.43
C VAL A 729 -4.72 10.36 37.98
N GLU A 730 -4.70 9.71 39.15
CA GLU A 730 -5.91 9.12 39.73
C GLU A 730 -6.99 10.18 40.03
N GLN A 731 -6.58 11.30 40.62
CA GLN A 731 -7.48 12.39 41.00
C GLN A 731 -8.12 13.03 39.76
N GLU A 732 -7.32 13.34 38.74
CA GLU A 732 -7.79 14.01 37.52
C GLU A 732 -8.76 13.12 36.71
N LEU A 733 -8.46 11.82 36.60
CA LEU A 733 -9.36 10.88 35.91
C LEU A 733 -10.69 10.71 36.67
N LYS A 734 -10.64 10.53 37.99
CA LYS A 734 -11.86 10.45 38.82
C LYS A 734 -12.70 11.72 38.70
N ALA A 735 -12.07 12.90 38.72
CA ALA A 735 -12.77 14.17 38.53
C ALA A 735 -13.46 14.26 37.15
N PHE A 736 -12.80 13.79 36.10
CA PHE A 736 -13.39 13.78 34.76
C PHE A 736 -14.58 12.82 34.64
N PHE A 737 -14.42 11.55 35.04
CA PHE A 737 -15.47 10.53 34.87
C PHE A 737 -16.67 10.72 35.81
N SER A 738 -16.44 11.16 37.06
CA SER A 738 -17.55 11.47 37.99
C SER A 738 -18.43 12.62 37.49
N GLY A 739 -17.85 13.60 36.80
CA GLY A 739 -18.57 14.68 36.13
C GLY A 739 -19.37 14.25 34.89
N LYS A 740 -19.28 12.98 34.46
CA LYS A 740 -20.08 12.40 33.36
C LYS A 740 -21.22 11.53 33.87
N ASN A 741 -20.97 10.78 34.94
CA ASN A 741 -21.96 9.89 35.56
C ASN A 741 -23.09 10.63 36.29
N THR A 742 -22.99 11.95 36.44
CA THR A 742 -24.03 12.83 37.02
C THR A 742 -24.98 13.43 35.98
N THR A 743 -24.81 13.10 34.70
CA THR A 743 -25.58 13.63 33.57
C THR A 743 -26.33 12.59 32.73
N GLU A 744 -26.32 11.31 33.15
CA GLU A 744 -27.19 10.26 32.56
C GLU A 744 -28.60 10.27 33.19
#